data_AF-A0A6A4G047-F1
#
_entry.id   AF-A0A6A4G047-F1
#
_cell.length_a   1.000
_cell.length_b   1.000
_cell.length_c   1.000
_cell.angle_alpha   90.00
_cell.angle_beta   90.00
_cell.angle_gamma   90.00
#
_symmetry.space_group_name_H-M   'P 1'
#
loop_
_entity.id
_entity.type
_entity.pdbx_description
1 polymer ?
#
loop_
_entity_poly.entity_id
_entity_poly.type
_entity_poly.pdbx_seq_one_letter_code
_entity_poly.pdbx_strand_id
1 'polypeptide(L)'
;MDFSKRMKDLILPPSPPTIKPSANSSAAATTTTVQLANAAPPAMAVLDLNEHKGVRRAPIKEDAVEPGDLDSSQHVRVPKNNQTRAMITKALKAHYLFSSLDQGEIDEMIDVMAMVTIQAGEAVIAQGTSGKCFYVLESGNCDIVIDGKLVGTYTNGDAFGELALLYNCPRAATIRATTGCILWTVERTTFRKIMATTASATQLARVNFLKNVELLQRLSNNQLQKVAAALKLQRFNDGEYIIRQGEDGNTFYIIVEGTVRCTSRTGSGDEAEKELMTLQRGNYFGEMALVLNEPRQANCIAVGPVDCYVMDRAEFTKLLGPLRSLIDRQMRIRVLRSVPLLSSLTDDELDILAHALNVVSFEDKSTIIKEGDAADTFYMISDGKVSVRKSGFEIMQLRSGEFFGERALLANEPRAADCVAVGRVECLTLQRAAFEQLLGKLDHIMQREIQRQQLVQQSVLGGRSDVRAGTAASTPPAAKKMLFKDLEKIRTIGTGTFGRVIIVRHRPTNQAFALKCMSKALIVETHQQKNVMYEKGIIAECDHPFILKLHETYQDANQLYMLFELVQGGELWSLLYEKAFKVAKGVCGAFDVPAARFYTANVVEALRYLQKMTVAYRDLKPENLVIDSAGYLKMVDFGFAKHVPYYRNGALYERSFTLCGTPEYLAPELVLNKGHGKAVDHWALGCLLYELIAGRTPFQHNDQNKIFEKILQGRAMVKFPPKFDPDAKDLVMKLLETNPALRIGSLAGGMQDVVNHPFFTNAKFDWAAMVKKTMKAPYTPAIKDAFDAGNFDAYPEDTKIRQFTGSDTFEGF
;
A
#
# COMPACT_ATOMS: atom_id res chain seq x y z
N MET A 1 19.59 28.02 -25.02
CA MET A 1 19.76 29.46 -25.34
C MET A 1 18.61 29.83 -26.25
N ASP A 2 17.73 30.78 -26.00
CA ASP A 2 17.34 31.57 -24.84
C ASP A 2 15.88 31.96 -25.20
N PHE A 3 14.90 31.41 -24.50
CA PHE A 3 13.47 31.70 -24.77
C PHE A 3 12.72 31.92 -23.45
N SER A 4 13.45 32.44 -22.46
CA SER A 4 12.95 32.84 -21.13
C SER A 4 12.58 34.34 -21.09
N LYS A 5 12.34 35.01 -22.23
CA LYS A 5 12.23 36.48 -22.23
C LYS A 5 11.11 37.11 -23.07
N ARG A 6 10.05 36.39 -23.48
CA ARG A 6 9.01 37.00 -24.35
C ARG A 6 7.55 36.52 -24.19
N MET A 7 7.08 36.27 -22.97
CA MET A 7 5.63 36.21 -22.68
C MET A 7 5.32 36.85 -21.33
N LYS A 8 5.51 38.17 -21.24
CA LYS A 8 5.19 38.95 -20.03
C LYS A 8 4.34 40.20 -20.25
N ASP A 9 3.70 40.31 -21.41
CA ASP A 9 2.69 41.32 -21.66
C ASP A 9 1.44 40.64 -22.21
N LEU A 10 0.39 40.54 -21.40
CA LEU A 10 -0.96 41.01 -21.73
C LEU A 10 -1.95 40.67 -20.59
N ILE A 11 -2.50 41.76 -20.02
CA ILE A 11 -3.80 41.88 -19.32
C ILE A 11 -3.78 41.57 -17.81
N LEU A 12 -3.60 42.61 -17.00
CA LEU A 12 -4.61 43.15 -16.06
C LEU A 12 -4.17 44.56 -15.56
N PRO A 13 -5.12 45.50 -15.31
CA PRO A 13 -4.86 46.95 -15.17
C PRO A 13 -4.79 47.41 -13.68
N PRO A 14 -4.67 48.72 -13.35
CA PRO A 14 -3.62 49.26 -12.47
C PRO A 14 -4.02 49.42 -10.98
N SER A 15 -3.01 49.42 -10.11
CA SER A 15 -3.13 49.83 -8.69
C SER A 15 -2.95 51.35 -8.53
N PRO A 16 -3.74 52.05 -7.69
CA PRO A 16 -3.49 53.44 -7.29
C PRO A 16 -2.50 53.55 -6.10
N PRO A 17 -2.05 54.78 -5.75
CA PRO A 17 -0.72 55.02 -5.17
C PRO A 17 -0.65 54.98 -3.64
N THR A 18 0.57 54.70 -3.16
CA THR A 18 1.04 54.75 -1.77
C THR A 18 1.19 56.18 -1.22
N ILE A 19 0.69 56.42 -0.01
CA ILE A 19 1.01 57.59 0.83
C ILE A 19 1.59 57.11 2.17
N LYS A 20 2.66 57.77 2.63
CA LYS A 20 3.46 57.51 3.85
C LYS A 20 2.71 57.84 5.16
N PRO A 21 3.10 57.27 6.33
CA PRO A 21 2.44 57.55 7.60
C PRO A 21 3.09 58.71 8.38
N SER A 22 2.26 59.44 9.13
CA SER A 22 2.67 60.29 10.26
C SER A 22 1.78 60.00 11.48
N ALA A 23 2.26 60.41 12.65
CA ALA A 23 1.95 59.86 13.97
C ALA A 23 0.82 60.56 14.75
N ASN A 24 0.41 59.86 15.81
CA ASN A 24 -0.08 60.31 17.13
C ASN A 24 -1.60 60.45 17.47
N SER A 25 -1.89 59.81 18.61
CA SER A 25 -2.71 60.21 19.78
C SER A 25 -4.24 60.12 19.82
N SER A 26 -4.69 59.20 20.71
CA SER A 26 -5.63 59.34 21.85
C SER A 26 -7.15 59.61 21.69
N ALA A 27 -7.90 58.69 22.31
CA ALA A 27 -8.99 58.87 23.29
C ALA A 27 -10.49 58.97 22.88
N ALA A 28 -11.27 58.13 23.60
CA ALA A 28 -12.63 58.29 24.17
C ALA A 28 -13.93 58.13 23.33
N ALA A 29 -14.59 56.99 23.59
CA ALA A 29 -16.02 56.73 23.94
C ALA A 29 -17.20 57.53 23.29
N THR A 30 -18.18 56.82 22.70
CA THR A 30 -19.54 56.48 23.25
C THR A 30 -20.59 56.27 22.12
N THR A 31 -21.38 55.20 22.26
CA THR A 31 -22.66 54.70 21.67
C THR A 31 -23.57 55.73 20.93
N THR A 32 -24.41 55.48 19.90
CA THR A 32 -25.22 54.34 19.41
C THR A 32 -25.84 54.73 18.04
N THR A 33 -26.05 53.79 17.09
CA THR A 33 -27.28 53.53 16.27
C THR A 33 -27.00 52.91 14.88
N VAL A 34 -27.31 51.61 14.78
CA VAL A 34 -27.94 50.80 13.71
C VAL A 34 -27.91 51.29 12.24
N GLN A 35 -27.29 50.50 11.34
CA GLN A 35 -27.96 49.90 10.15
C GLN A 35 -27.09 48.86 9.41
N LEU A 36 -27.78 47.88 8.83
CA LEU A 36 -27.33 46.60 8.26
C LEU A 36 -26.50 46.73 6.97
N ALA A 37 -25.45 45.89 6.82
CA ALA A 37 -25.09 45.23 5.56
C ALA A 37 -23.94 44.21 5.73
N ASN A 38 -24.21 42.96 5.34
CA ASN A 38 -23.32 41.90 4.85
C ASN A 38 -21.81 41.96 5.17
N ALA A 39 -21.37 41.12 6.12
CA ALA A 39 -19.96 40.78 6.29
C ALA A 39 -19.66 39.40 5.68
N ALA A 40 -18.76 39.38 4.70
CA ALA A 40 -18.04 38.19 4.26
C ALA A 40 -17.25 37.58 5.45
N PRO A 41 -17.03 36.25 5.49
CA PRO A 41 -16.26 35.63 6.55
C PRO A 41 -14.81 36.13 6.53
N PRO A 42 -14.18 36.38 7.69
CA PRO A 42 -12.88 37.01 7.74
C PRO A 42 -11.80 36.06 7.23
N ALA A 43 -10.98 36.56 6.31
CA ALA A 43 -9.70 35.98 5.99
C ALA A 43 -8.77 36.12 7.20
N MET A 44 -8.49 35.02 7.91
CA MET A 44 -7.24 34.82 8.64
C MET A 44 -7.04 33.33 8.95
N ALA A 45 -5.98 32.77 8.39
CA ALA A 45 -5.22 31.72 9.04
C ALA A 45 -3.74 32.04 8.82
N VAL A 46 -3.24 32.98 9.60
CA VAL A 46 -1.84 32.94 10.04
C VAL A 46 -1.66 31.55 10.65
N LEU A 47 -0.68 30.80 10.17
CA LEU A 47 -0.31 29.48 10.72
C LEU A 47 -0.23 29.60 12.24
N ASP A 48 -1.15 28.95 12.95
CA ASP A 48 -1.07 28.83 14.39
C ASP A 48 0.15 27.95 14.71
N LEU A 49 1.26 28.61 15.03
CA LEU A 49 2.56 27.99 15.32
C LEU A 49 2.61 27.40 16.75
N ASN A 50 1.50 27.44 17.49
CA ASN A 50 1.38 26.96 18.87
C ASN A 50 0.69 25.60 19.04
N GLU A 51 0.51 24.81 17.98
CA GLU A 51 0.24 23.37 18.13
C GLU A 51 1.44 22.73 18.85
N HIS A 52 1.22 22.10 20.01
CA HIS A 52 2.28 21.60 20.88
C HIS A 52 3.14 20.57 20.12
N LYS A 53 4.45 20.82 20.02
CA LYS A 53 5.38 19.90 19.34
C LYS A 53 5.53 18.62 20.17
N GLY A 54 5.51 17.46 19.49
CA GLY A 54 5.81 16.17 20.11
C GLY A 54 4.77 15.70 21.14
N VAL A 55 3.46 15.76 20.81
CA VAL A 55 2.43 15.16 21.69
C VAL A 55 2.43 13.65 21.51
N ARG A 56 2.74 12.89 22.56
CA ARG A 56 2.59 11.43 22.56
C ARG A 56 1.11 11.06 22.62
N ARG A 57 0.62 10.34 21.61
CA ARG A 57 -0.74 9.80 21.57
C ARG A 57 -0.73 8.29 21.76
N ALA A 58 -1.70 7.79 22.51
CA ALA A 58 -1.90 6.36 22.63
C ALA A 58 -2.30 5.76 21.26
N PRO A 59 -1.79 4.57 20.92
CA PRO A 59 -2.22 3.87 19.73
C PRO A 59 -3.68 3.44 19.84
N ILE A 60 -4.38 3.42 18.71
CA ILE A 60 -5.71 2.83 18.57
C ILE A 60 -5.56 1.33 18.32
N LYS A 61 -6.48 0.55 18.86
CA LYS A 61 -6.69 -0.84 18.48
C LYS A 61 -8.18 -1.17 18.56
N GLU A 62 -8.74 -1.59 17.45
CA GLU A 62 -10.11 -2.06 17.33
C GLU A 62 -10.13 -3.30 16.44
N ASP A 63 -10.77 -4.37 16.92
CA ASP A 63 -10.74 -5.69 16.28
C ASP A 63 -11.30 -5.65 14.85
N ALA A 64 -10.91 -6.65 14.05
CA ALA A 64 -11.36 -6.74 12.67
C ALA A 64 -12.83 -7.16 12.58
N VAL A 65 -13.54 -6.59 11.59
CA VAL A 65 -14.80 -7.13 11.07
C VAL A 65 -14.49 -7.70 9.68
N GLU A 66 -14.28 -9.01 9.60
CA GLU A 66 -13.85 -9.65 8.34
C GLU A 66 -15.05 -9.90 7.40
N PRO A 67 -14.89 -9.76 6.08
CA PRO A 67 -15.96 -9.99 5.09
C PRO A 67 -16.58 -11.40 5.12
N GLY A 68 -15.84 -12.42 5.59
CA GLY A 68 -16.27 -13.82 5.65
C GLY A 68 -16.91 -14.25 6.98
N ASP A 69 -16.86 -13.41 8.01
CA ASP A 69 -17.58 -13.63 9.28
C ASP A 69 -19.09 -13.32 9.14
N LEU A 70 -19.60 -13.16 7.91
CA LEU A 70 -20.82 -12.44 7.61
C LEU A 70 -21.83 -13.28 6.82
N ASP A 71 -22.97 -13.53 7.45
CA ASP A 71 -24.21 -13.80 6.74
C ASP A 71 -24.80 -12.45 6.27
N SER A 72 -25.03 -12.32 4.97
CA SER A 72 -25.61 -11.11 4.34
C SER A 72 -27.08 -10.92 4.72
N SER A 73 -27.72 -11.93 5.32
CA SER A 73 -29.14 -11.95 5.69
C SER A 73 -29.49 -11.27 7.03
N GLN A 74 -28.51 -10.79 7.81
CA GLN A 74 -28.75 -10.44 9.23
C GLN A 74 -29.05 -8.96 9.56
N HIS A 75 -28.96 -8.01 8.64
CA HIS A 75 -29.31 -6.61 8.97
C HIS A 75 -30.75 -6.29 8.58
N VAL A 76 -31.53 -5.89 9.58
CA VAL A 76 -32.89 -5.40 9.39
C VAL A 76 -32.80 -4.11 8.56
N ARG A 77 -33.17 -4.20 7.28
CA ARG A 77 -33.35 -3.02 6.44
C ARG A 77 -34.56 -2.24 6.94
N VAL A 78 -34.37 -0.95 7.18
CA VAL A 78 -35.39 -0.06 7.70
C VAL A 78 -35.94 0.79 6.55
N PRO A 79 -37.20 0.60 6.14
CA PRO A 79 -37.80 1.34 5.04
C PRO A 79 -37.87 2.85 5.35
N LYS A 80 -37.57 3.66 4.33
CA LYS A 80 -37.55 5.12 4.41
C LYS A 80 -38.21 5.70 3.17
N ASN A 81 -38.95 6.79 3.32
CA ASN A 81 -39.50 7.51 2.18
C ASN A 81 -38.39 8.27 1.41
N ASN A 82 -38.69 8.72 0.19
CA ASN A 82 -37.71 9.38 -0.68
C ASN A 82 -37.16 10.68 -0.09
N GLN A 83 -37.96 11.43 0.68
CA GLN A 83 -37.53 12.69 1.28
C GLN A 83 -36.49 12.46 2.39
N THR A 84 -36.76 11.51 3.28
CA THR A 84 -35.84 11.09 4.34
C THR A 84 -34.55 10.52 3.74
N ARG A 85 -34.65 9.66 2.72
CA ARG A 85 -33.46 9.16 1.99
C ARG A 85 -32.62 10.30 1.42
N ALA A 86 -33.25 11.26 0.74
CA ALA A 86 -32.54 12.40 0.16
C ALA A 86 -31.85 13.27 1.22
N MET A 87 -32.51 13.48 2.37
CA MET A 87 -31.94 14.22 3.50
C MET A 87 -30.72 13.51 4.09
N ILE A 88 -30.82 12.21 4.37
CA ILE A 88 -29.69 11.42 4.91
C ILE A 88 -28.55 11.37 3.88
N THR A 89 -28.85 11.16 2.59
CA THR A 89 -27.84 11.21 1.52
C THR A 89 -27.10 12.54 1.52
N LYS A 90 -27.81 13.67 1.65
CA LYS A 90 -27.20 15.00 1.70
C LYS A 90 -26.30 15.15 2.93
N ALA A 91 -26.76 14.71 4.11
CA ALA A 91 -25.99 14.77 5.35
C ALA A 91 -24.71 13.91 5.26
N LEU A 92 -24.81 12.67 4.78
CA LEU A 92 -23.67 11.78 4.61
C LEU A 92 -22.67 12.34 3.58
N LYS A 93 -23.13 12.78 2.40
CA LYS A 93 -22.23 13.33 1.36
C LYS A 93 -21.51 14.61 1.79
N ALA A 94 -22.11 15.40 2.70
CA ALA A 94 -21.48 16.57 3.27
C ALA A 94 -20.46 16.24 4.37
N HIS A 95 -20.54 15.05 4.97
CA HIS A 95 -19.73 14.66 6.11
C HIS A 95 -18.41 14.01 5.68
N TYR A 96 -17.29 14.44 6.28
CA TYR A 96 -15.92 14.07 5.87
C TYR A 96 -15.66 12.56 5.83
N LEU A 97 -16.27 11.79 6.74
CA LEU A 97 -16.09 10.34 6.81
C LEU A 97 -16.76 9.60 5.64
N PHE A 98 -17.85 10.16 5.09
CA PHE A 98 -18.68 9.48 4.09
C PHE A 98 -18.62 10.13 2.70
N SER A 99 -18.06 11.33 2.58
CA SER A 99 -18.01 12.09 1.32
C SER A 99 -17.22 11.41 0.20
N SER A 100 -16.36 10.45 0.54
CA SER A 100 -15.56 9.64 -0.40
C SER A 100 -16.19 8.30 -0.74
N LEU A 101 -17.35 7.97 -0.16
CA LEU A 101 -18.05 6.72 -0.43
C LEU A 101 -18.82 6.79 -1.75
N ASP A 102 -18.90 5.65 -2.43
CA ASP A 102 -19.73 5.55 -3.63
C ASP A 102 -21.23 5.50 -3.29
N GLN A 103 -22.06 5.66 -4.31
CA GLN A 103 -23.51 5.72 -4.10
C GLN A 103 -24.08 4.40 -3.54
N GLY A 104 -23.50 3.25 -3.90
CA GLY A 104 -23.93 1.95 -3.37
C GLY A 104 -23.58 1.77 -1.90
N GLU A 105 -22.38 2.18 -1.49
CA GLU A 105 -21.96 2.24 -0.08
C GLU A 105 -22.90 3.13 0.75
N ILE A 106 -23.27 4.30 0.20
CA ILE A 106 -24.22 5.23 0.84
C ILE A 106 -25.62 4.62 0.95
N ASP A 107 -26.12 3.98 -0.11
CA ASP A 107 -27.47 3.40 -0.11
C ASP A 107 -27.60 2.23 0.88
N GLU A 108 -26.60 1.35 0.98
CA GLU A 108 -26.57 0.29 2.00
C GLU A 108 -26.54 0.87 3.43
N MET A 109 -25.80 1.96 3.64
CA MET A 109 -25.78 2.66 4.93
C MET A 109 -27.17 3.21 5.28
N ILE A 110 -27.81 3.89 4.32
CA ILE A 110 -29.15 4.46 4.51
C ILE A 110 -30.14 3.34 4.80
N ASP A 111 -30.07 2.20 4.11
CA ASP A 111 -30.98 1.08 4.31
C ASP A 111 -30.95 0.52 5.74
N VAL A 112 -29.79 0.53 6.41
CA VAL A 112 -29.66 0.00 7.78
C VAL A 112 -29.89 1.03 8.88
N MET A 113 -29.90 2.33 8.56
CA MET A 113 -30.05 3.36 9.60
C MET A 113 -31.41 3.24 10.31
N ALA A 114 -31.39 3.19 11.64
CA ALA A 114 -32.59 3.06 12.46
C ALA A 114 -33.06 4.43 12.97
N MET A 115 -34.37 4.61 13.11
CA MET A 115 -34.96 5.83 13.67
C MET A 115 -34.91 5.77 15.20
N VAL A 116 -34.50 6.87 15.81
CA VAL A 116 -34.51 7.10 17.26
C VAL A 116 -35.25 8.40 17.54
N THR A 117 -36.11 8.40 18.54
CA THR A 117 -36.80 9.60 19.03
C THR A 117 -36.26 9.96 20.41
N ILE A 118 -35.99 11.24 20.63
CA ILE A 118 -35.42 11.76 21.88
C ILE A 118 -36.30 12.92 22.35
N GLN A 119 -36.65 12.92 23.64
CA GLN A 119 -37.47 13.98 24.21
C GLN A 119 -36.64 15.23 24.54
N ALA A 120 -37.30 16.39 24.58
CA ALA A 120 -36.64 17.63 24.98
C ALA A 120 -36.03 17.50 26.39
N GLY A 121 -34.79 17.93 26.55
CA GLY A 121 -34.00 17.85 27.79
C GLY A 121 -33.13 16.60 27.93
N GLU A 122 -33.41 15.54 27.16
CA GLU A 122 -32.65 14.29 27.20
C GLU A 122 -31.31 14.41 26.46
N ALA A 123 -30.30 13.67 26.93
CA ALA A 123 -29.01 13.59 26.27
C ALA A 123 -29.02 12.47 25.22
N VAL A 124 -28.73 12.82 23.96
CA VAL A 124 -28.46 11.85 22.89
C VAL A 124 -27.11 11.16 23.14
N ILE A 125 -26.13 11.96 23.55
CA ILE A 125 -24.76 11.54 23.87
C ILE A 125 -24.34 12.24 25.15
N ALA A 126 -23.62 11.56 26.04
CA ALA A 126 -23.05 12.15 27.25
C ALA A 126 -21.51 12.15 27.19
N GLN A 127 -20.89 13.28 27.55
CA GLN A 127 -19.43 13.42 27.59
C GLN A 127 -18.79 12.37 28.51
N GLY A 128 -17.62 11.85 28.12
CA GLY A 128 -16.87 10.83 28.86
C GLY A 128 -17.41 9.41 28.74
N THR A 129 -18.63 9.22 28.23
CA THR A 129 -19.19 7.87 28.01
C THR A 129 -18.58 7.22 26.76
N SER A 130 -18.54 5.88 26.73
CA SER A 130 -18.24 5.15 25.49
C SER A 130 -19.47 5.20 24.58
N GLY A 131 -19.26 5.55 23.32
CA GLY A 131 -20.32 5.54 22.31
C GLY A 131 -19.99 4.58 21.16
N LYS A 132 -21.04 4.04 20.53
CA LYS A 132 -20.92 3.16 19.36
C LYS A 132 -21.68 3.65 18.13
N CYS A 133 -22.41 4.75 18.25
CA CYS A 133 -23.38 5.16 17.23
C CYS A 133 -23.04 6.52 16.62
N PHE A 134 -23.40 6.67 15.36
CA PHE A 134 -23.45 7.93 14.63
C PHE A 134 -24.90 8.35 14.43
N TYR A 135 -25.16 9.65 14.33
CA TYR A 135 -26.50 10.20 14.23
C TYR A 135 -26.60 11.25 13.12
N VAL A 136 -27.74 11.27 12.44
CA VAL A 136 -28.18 12.35 11.55
C VAL A 136 -29.51 12.88 12.07
N LEU A 137 -29.60 14.20 12.30
CA LEU A 137 -30.77 14.84 12.86
C LEU A 137 -31.80 15.14 11.76
N GLU A 138 -32.96 14.48 11.77
CA GLU A 138 -34.03 14.74 10.81
C GLU A 138 -34.91 15.92 11.21
N SER A 139 -35.25 15.99 12.50
CA SER A 139 -36.05 17.07 13.06
C SER A 139 -35.69 17.34 14.51
N GLY A 140 -35.88 18.58 14.94
CA GLY A 140 -35.56 19.06 16.27
C GLY A 140 -34.18 19.74 16.34
N ASN A 141 -33.80 20.17 17.52
CA ASN A 141 -32.54 20.88 17.78
C ASN A 141 -31.81 20.22 18.96
N CYS A 142 -30.47 20.20 18.89
CA CYS A 142 -29.63 19.66 19.96
C CYS A 142 -28.50 20.61 20.32
N ASP A 143 -28.28 20.88 21.60
CA ASP A 143 -27.14 21.66 22.08
C ASP A 143 -25.90 20.78 22.27
N ILE A 144 -24.74 21.37 21.96
CA ILE A 144 -23.42 20.78 22.15
C ILE A 144 -22.82 21.36 23.43
N VAL A 145 -22.62 20.52 24.44
CA VAL A 145 -22.12 20.93 25.75
C VAL A 145 -20.80 20.22 26.06
N ILE A 146 -19.74 20.98 26.33
CA ILE A 146 -18.42 20.48 26.71
C ILE A 146 -18.05 21.07 28.07
N ASP A 147 -17.73 20.21 29.03
CA ASP A 147 -17.38 20.62 30.41
C ASP A 147 -18.44 21.55 31.03
N GLY A 148 -19.71 21.27 30.74
CA GLY A 148 -20.86 22.07 31.19
C GLY A 148 -21.10 23.38 30.45
N LYS A 149 -20.26 23.74 29.47
CA LYS A 149 -20.41 24.96 28.65
C LYS A 149 -21.05 24.66 27.30
N LEU A 150 -22.00 25.50 26.89
CA LEU A 150 -22.58 25.45 25.55
C LEU A 150 -21.55 25.91 24.51
N VAL A 151 -21.29 25.07 23.52
CA VAL A 151 -20.29 25.31 22.45
C VAL A 151 -20.94 25.53 21.09
N GLY A 152 -22.16 25.01 20.89
CA GLY A 152 -22.91 25.17 19.65
C GLY A 152 -24.24 24.40 19.68
N THR A 153 -24.93 24.38 18.54
CA THR A 153 -26.22 23.71 18.39
C THR A 153 -26.26 23.00 17.04
N TYR A 154 -26.81 21.80 17.01
CA TYR A 154 -27.16 21.04 15.80
C TYR A 154 -28.62 21.25 15.45
N THR A 155 -28.88 21.31 14.15
CA THR A 155 -30.18 21.53 13.51
C THR A 155 -30.46 20.47 12.45
N ASN A 156 -31.64 20.49 11.85
CA ASN A 156 -32.05 19.52 10.83
C ASN A 156 -31.00 19.38 9.71
N GLY A 157 -30.58 18.14 9.45
CA GLY A 157 -29.58 17.77 8.46
C GLY A 157 -28.15 17.67 9.00
N ASP A 158 -27.90 18.13 10.24
CA ASP A 158 -26.60 17.98 10.87
C ASP A 158 -26.34 16.54 11.33
N ALA A 159 -25.07 16.18 11.39
CA ALA A 159 -24.60 14.85 11.73
C ALA A 159 -23.52 14.90 12.80
N PHE A 160 -23.49 13.89 13.69
CA PHE A 160 -22.54 13.83 14.79
C PHE A 160 -22.32 12.41 15.33
N GLY A 161 -21.19 12.22 16.02
CA GLY A 161 -20.86 10.98 16.72
C GLY A 161 -20.01 10.01 15.90
N GLU A 162 -19.40 10.49 14.82
CA GLU A 162 -18.64 9.79 13.79
C GLU A 162 -17.42 9.00 14.32
N LEU A 163 -16.68 9.50 15.32
CA LEU A 163 -15.54 8.76 15.89
C LEU A 163 -15.95 7.41 16.47
N ALA A 164 -17.17 7.34 17.01
CA ALA A 164 -17.69 6.10 17.54
C ALA A 164 -17.93 5.04 16.48
N LEU A 165 -17.91 5.37 15.18
CA LEU A 165 -17.93 4.38 14.10
C LEU A 165 -16.54 3.82 13.76
N LEU A 166 -15.48 4.49 14.18
CA LEU A 166 -14.11 4.09 13.88
C LEU A 166 -13.55 3.17 14.97
N TYR A 167 -13.60 3.62 16.23
CA TYR A 167 -13.04 2.89 17.37
C TYR A 167 -13.69 3.30 18.69
N ASN A 168 -13.35 2.60 19.76
CA ASN A 168 -13.84 2.92 21.09
C ASN A 168 -13.15 4.16 21.68
N CYS A 169 -13.80 5.32 21.60
CA CYS A 169 -13.38 6.53 22.28
C CYS A 169 -14.44 7.05 23.28
N PRO A 170 -14.02 7.64 24.40
CA PRO A 170 -14.91 8.47 25.20
C PRO A 170 -15.46 9.62 24.37
N ARG A 171 -16.72 9.98 24.59
CA ARG A 171 -17.37 11.09 23.90
C ARG A 171 -16.80 12.42 24.37
N ALA A 172 -16.44 13.28 23.42
CA ALA A 172 -15.84 14.59 23.70
C ALA A 172 -16.85 15.64 24.20
N ALA A 173 -18.14 15.47 23.90
CA ALA A 173 -19.20 16.40 24.24
C ALA A 173 -20.47 15.65 24.65
N THR A 174 -21.31 16.33 25.43
CA THR A 174 -22.70 15.97 25.67
C THR A 174 -23.56 16.63 24.59
N ILE A 175 -24.36 15.85 23.88
CA ILE A 175 -25.34 16.36 22.90
C ILE A 175 -26.72 16.22 23.53
N ARG A 176 -27.41 17.34 23.76
CA ARG A 176 -28.68 17.38 24.49
C ARG A 176 -29.80 17.94 23.63
N ALA A 177 -30.91 17.23 23.53
CA ALA A 177 -32.06 17.69 22.77
C ALA A 177 -32.70 18.91 23.46
N THR A 178 -32.91 20.01 22.72
CA THR A 178 -33.63 21.20 23.22
C THR A 178 -35.10 21.17 22.84
N THR A 179 -35.44 20.45 21.77
CA THR A 179 -36.80 20.11 21.36
C THR A 179 -36.94 18.59 21.23
N GLY A 180 -38.15 18.09 20.97
CA GLY A 180 -38.31 16.68 20.60
C GLY A 180 -37.59 16.40 19.28
N CYS A 181 -36.66 15.45 19.28
CA CYS A 181 -35.80 15.16 18.13
C CYS A 181 -36.10 13.81 17.50
N ILE A 182 -36.03 13.74 16.17
CA ILE A 182 -36.00 12.50 15.40
C ILE A 182 -34.61 12.38 14.77
N LEU A 183 -33.93 11.28 15.05
CA LEU A 183 -32.58 11.00 14.56
C LEU A 183 -32.55 9.67 13.81
N TRP A 184 -31.69 9.61 12.79
CA TRP A 184 -31.30 8.37 12.13
C TRP A 184 -29.93 7.94 12.64
N THR A 185 -29.79 6.68 13.05
CA THR A 185 -28.56 6.17 13.65
C THR A 185 -28.03 4.91 12.99
N VAL A 186 -26.71 4.76 13.00
CA VAL A 186 -26.02 3.52 12.65
C VAL A 186 -24.95 3.21 13.69
N GLU A 187 -24.81 1.93 14.02
CA GLU A 187 -23.81 1.42 14.96
C GLU A 187 -22.48 1.09 14.29
N ARG A 188 -21.39 1.17 15.06
CA ARG A 188 -20.01 0.87 14.65
C ARG A 188 -19.86 -0.46 13.93
N THR A 189 -20.41 -1.53 14.50
CA THR A 189 -20.30 -2.89 13.98
C THR A 189 -20.95 -2.99 12.61
N THR A 190 -22.15 -2.42 12.45
CA THR A 190 -22.88 -2.36 11.18
C THR A 190 -22.13 -1.51 10.16
N PHE A 191 -21.67 -0.31 10.54
CA PHE A 191 -20.88 0.55 9.66
C PHE A 191 -19.63 -0.16 9.15
N ARG A 192 -18.80 -0.70 10.05
CA ARG A 192 -17.55 -1.38 9.69
C ARG A 192 -17.81 -2.63 8.85
N LYS A 193 -18.92 -3.33 9.10
CA LYS A 193 -19.36 -4.47 8.30
C LYS A 193 -19.72 -4.09 6.86
N ILE A 194 -20.52 -3.03 6.68
CA ILE A 194 -20.86 -2.52 5.34
C ILE A 194 -19.60 -2.14 4.59
N MET A 195 -18.71 -1.36 5.25
CA MET A 195 -17.45 -0.95 4.65
C MET A 195 -16.57 -2.13 4.23
N ALA A 196 -16.42 -3.14 5.10
CA ALA A 196 -15.60 -4.31 4.80
C ALA A 196 -16.21 -5.15 3.66
N THR A 197 -17.53 -5.37 3.68
CA THR A 197 -18.22 -6.22 2.71
C THR A 197 -18.27 -5.58 1.33
N THR A 198 -18.70 -4.32 1.24
CA THR A 198 -18.85 -3.62 -0.05
C THR A 198 -17.50 -3.38 -0.69
N ALA A 199 -16.48 -2.97 0.08
CA ALA A 199 -15.13 -2.79 -0.46
C ALA A 199 -14.54 -4.10 -0.98
N SER A 200 -14.69 -5.20 -0.24
CA SER A 200 -14.21 -6.52 -0.68
C SER A 200 -14.97 -7.07 -1.87
N ALA A 201 -16.30 -6.95 -1.89
CA ALA A 201 -17.13 -7.42 -3.00
C ALA A 201 -16.82 -6.65 -4.29
N THR A 202 -16.76 -5.33 -4.22
CA THR A 202 -16.41 -4.48 -5.37
C THR A 202 -15.00 -4.78 -5.88
N GLN A 203 -14.03 -4.93 -4.98
CA GLN A 203 -12.66 -5.28 -5.36
C GLN A 203 -12.59 -6.67 -6.01
N LEU A 204 -13.28 -7.67 -5.45
CA LEU A 204 -13.30 -9.03 -5.97
C LEU A 204 -13.98 -9.08 -7.35
N ALA A 205 -15.12 -8.39 -7.52
CA ALA A 205 -15.82 -8.28 -8.79
C ALA A 205 -14.91 -7.64 -9.86
N ARG A 206 -14.19 -6.57 -9.51
CA ARG A 206 -13.19 -5.95 -10.39
C ARG A 206 -12.08 -6.92 -10.77
N VAL A 207 -11.46 -7.58 -9.79
CA VAL A 207 -10.39 -8.54 -10.05
C VAL A 207 -10.87 -9.69 -10.94
N ASN A 208 -12.05 -10.26 -10.65
CA ASN A 208 -12.64 -11.33 -11.45
C ASN A 208 -12.98 -10.88 -12.88
N PHE A 209 -13.43 -9.64 -13.05
CA PHE A 209 -13.61 -9.05 -14.38
C PHE A 209 -12.26 -8.95 -15.13
N LEU A 210 -11.22 -8.41 -14.50
CA LEU A 210 -9.90 -8.25 -15.13
C LEU A 210 -9.22 -9.59 -15.47
N LYS A 211 -9.52 -10.67 -14.74
CA LYS A 211 -9.05 -12.02 -15.08
C LYS A 211 -9.53 -12.49 -16.45
N ASN A 212 -10.65 -11.95 -16.95
CA ASN A 212 -11.21 -12.30 -18.25
C ASN A 212 -10.78 -11.33 -19.36
N VAL A 213 -10.01 -10.28 -19.03
CA VAL A 213 -9.46 -9.36 -20.02
C VAL A 213 -8.17 -9.98 -20.58
N GLU A 214 -8.12 -10.23 -21.89
CA GLU A 214 -7.03 -10.97 -22.55
C GLU A 214 -5.63 -10.42 -22.20
N LEU A 215 -5.49 -9.11 -22.12
CA LEU A 215 -4.24 -8.42 -21.76
C LEU A 215 -3.80 -8.66 -20.31
N LEU A 216 -4.75 -8.84 -19.39
CA LEU A 216 -4.51 -8.86 -17.94
C LEU A 216 -4.65 -10.24 -17.31
N GLN A 217 -5.24 -11.22 -18.02
CA GLN A 217 -5.55 -12.56 -17.50
C GLN A 217 -4.36 -13.34 -16.92
N ARG A 218 -3.11 -12.99 -17.32
CA ARG A 218 -1.86 -13.62 -16.86
C ARG A 218 -1.13 -12.86 -15.77
N LEU A 219 -1.73 -11.79 -15.24
CA LEU A 219 -1.21 -11.10 -14.07
C LEU A 219 -1.51 -11.91 -12.81
N SER A 220 -0.58 -11.92 -11.86
CA SER A 220 -0.83 -12.53 -10.55
C SER A 220 -2.02 -11.86 -9.85
N ASN A 221 -2.67 -12.57 -8.92
CA ASN A 221 -3.77 -11.99 -8.12
C ASN A 221 -3.34 -10.67 -7.44
N ASN A 222 -2.10 -10.57 -6.97
CA ASN A 222 -1.59 -9.35 -6.36
C ASN A 222 -1.49 -8.19 -7.36
N GLN A 223 -0.96 -8.44 -8.56
CA GLN A 223 -0.89 -7.44 -9.63
C GLN A 223 -2.29 -7.01 -10.07
N LEU A 224 -3.22 -7.96 -10.27
CA LEU A 224 -4.61 -7.66 -10.61
C LEU A 224 -5.30 -6.81 -9.54
N GLN A 225 -5.05 -7.08 -8.26
CA GLN A 225 -5.59 -6.25 -7.18
C GLN A 225 -5.05 -4.82 -7.22
N LYS A 226 -3.76 -4.63 -7.52
CA LYS A 226 -3.17 -3.29 -7.69
C LYS A 226 -3.80 -2.55 -8.87
N VAL A 227 -3.97 -3.23 -10.01
CA VAL A 227 -4.63 -2.66 -11.19
C VAL A 227 -6.08 -2.31 -10.89
N ALA A 228 -6.86 -3.24 -10.31
CA ALA A 228 -8.25 -3.02 -9.94
C ALA A 228 -8.45 -1.85 -8.97
N ALA A 229 -7.47 -1.61 -8.08
CA ALA A 229 -7.48 -0.49 -7.15
C ALA A 229 -7.12 0.85 -7.81
N ALA A 230 -6.42 0.84 -8.95
CA ALA A 230 -6.01 2.05 -9.66
C ALA A 230 -6.94 2.46 -10.80
N LEU A 231 -7.72 1.52 -11.36
CA LEU A 231 -8.68 1.80 -12.43
C LEU A 231 -9.79 2.76 -11.97
N LYS A 232 -10.07 3.76 -12.79
CA LYS A 232 -11.18 4.71 -12.62
C LYS A 232 -12.31 4.34 -13.56
N LEU A 233 -13.55 4.38 -13.10
CA LEU A 233 -14.73 4.18 -13.96
C LEU A 233 -15.09 5.49 -14.64
N GLN A 234 -15.25 5.49 -15.96
CA GLN A 234 -15.69 6.63 -16.75
C GLN A 234 -16.82 6.20 -17.67
N ARG A 235 -17.89 7.00 -17.70
CA ARG A 235 -19.07 6.79 -18.54
C ARG A 235 -19.03 7.73 -19.75
N PHE A 236 -19.39 7.20 -20.91
CA PHE A 236 -19.51 7.90 -22.18
C PHE A 236 -20.94 7.77 -22.71
N ASN A 237 -21.44 8.84 -23.30
CA ASN A 237 -22.78 8.88 -23.88
C ASN A 237 -22.77 8.37 -25.33
N ASP A 238 -23.96 8.08 -25.87
CA ASP A 238 -24.10 7.65 -27.26
C ASP A 238 -23.49 8.67 -28.25
N GLY A 239 -22.72 8.16 -29.21
CA GLY A 239 -22.03 8.97 -30.23
C GLY A 239 -20.78 9.72 -29.73
N GLU A 240 -20.44 9.61 -28.44
CA GLU A 240 -19.28 10.29 -27.87
C GLU A 240 -17.97 9.64 -28.34
N TYR A 241 -17.01 10.46 -28.79
CA TYR A 241 -15.67 10.01 -29.16
C TYR A 241 -14.84 9.81 -27.89
N ILE A 242 -14.52 8.56 -27.57
CA ILE A 242 -13.65 8.19 -26.45
C ILE A 242 -12.17 8.44 -26.81
N ILE A 243 -11.82 8.18 -28.07
CA ILE A 243 -10.52 8.48 -28.68
C ILE A 243 -10.76 9.08 -30.05
N ARG A 244 -10.01 10.11 -30.43
CA ARG A 244 -9.93 10.56 -31.82
C ARG A 244 -8.62 10.18 -32.45
N GLN A 245 -8.67 9.76 -33.71
CA GLN A 245 -7.50 9.53 -34.54
C GLN A 245 -6.67 10.82 -34.64
N GLY A 246 -5.35 10.68 -34.57
CA GLY A 246 -4.38 11.77 -34.66
C GLY A 246 -4.11 12.49 -33.34
N GLU A 247 -4.89 12.25 -32.27
CA GLU A 247 -4.60 12.82 -30.96
C GLU A 247 -3.40 12.13 -30.30
N ASP A 248 -2.67 12.87 -29.47
CA ASP A 248 -1.68 12.28 -28.57
C ASP A 248 -2.40 11.47 -27.49
N GLY A 249 -2.12 10.16 -27.47
CA GLY A 249 -2.81 9.22 -26.59
C GLY A 249 -1.98 8.77 -25.41
N ASN A 250 -2.38 9.13 -24.18
CA ASN A 250 -1.72 8.65 -22.95
C ASN A 250 -2.62 7.77 -22.07
N THR A 251 -3.81 7.37 -22.54
CA THR A 251 -4.80 6.67 -21.73
C THR A 251 -5.16 5.29 -22.31
N PHE A 252 -5.35 4.32 -21.44
CA PHE A 252 -5.81 2.97 -21.71
C PHE A 252 -7.26 2.80 -21.25
N TYR A 253 -8.09 2.11 -22.04
CA TYR A 253 -9.50 1.88 -21.75
C TYR A 253 -9.85 0.39 -21.79
N ILE A 254 -10.67 -0.07 -20.85
CA ILE A 254 -11.26 -1.42 -20.81
C ILE A 254 -12.78 -1.30 -20.75
N ILE A 255 -13.51 -1.89 -21.68
CA ILE A 255 -14.98 -1.79 -21.76
C ILE A 255 -15.60 -2.68 -20.69
N VAL A 256 -16.30 -2.07 -19.74
CA VAL A 256 -17.04 -2.74 -18.65
C VAL A 256 -18.45 -3.09 -19.10
N GLU A 257 -19.09 -2.16 -19.81
CA GLU A 257 -20.46 -2.27 -20.33
C GLU A 257 -20.61 -1.39 -21.58
N GLY A 258 -21.49 -1.78 -22.50
CA GLY A 258 -21.75 -1.06 -23.74
C GLY A 258 -20.91 -1.54 -24.94
N THR A 259 -21.01 -0.80 -26.04
CA THR A 259 -20.37 -1.13 -27.33
C THR A 259 -19.58 0.07 -27.84
N VAL A 260 -18.36 -0.17 -28.34
CA VAL A 260 -17.49 0.87 -28.91
C VAL A 260 -17.19 0.53 -30.36
N ARG A 261 -17.46 1.46 -31.27
CA ARG A 261 -17.13 1.33 -32.70
C ARG A 261 -15.82 2.03 -33.00
N CYS A 262 -14.88 1.32 -33.62
CA CYS A 262 -13.60 1.86 -34.02
C CYS A 262 -13.57 2.19 -35.51
N THR A 263 -13.19 3.41 -35.87
CA THR A 263 -13.12 3.88 -37.26
C THR A 263 -11.76 4.47 -37.58
N SER A 264 -11.34 4.48 -38.84
CA SER A 264 -10.14 5.19 -39.29
C SER A 264 -10.39 5.91 -40.60
N ARG A 265 -9.71 7.05 -40.77
CA ARG A 265 -9.63 7.79 -42.04
C ARG A 265 -8.32 7.47 -42.73
N THR A 266 -8.42 7.04 -43.97
CA THR A 266 -7.29 6.85 -44.88
C THR A 266 -7.07 8.13 -45.69
N GLY A 267 -6.05 8.93 -45.36
CA GLY A 267 -5.62 10.06 -46.21
C GLY A 267 -6.44 11.36 -46.12
N SER A 268 -5.93 12.40 -46.80
CA SER A 268 -6.38 13.80 -46.69
C SER A 268 -7.51 14.15 -47.68
N GLY A 269 -8.72 14.34 -47.15
CA GLY A 269 -9.86 15.02 -47.81
C GLY A 269 -11.02 14.09 -48.19
N ASP A 270 -12.18 14.30 -47.55
CA ASP A 270 -13.52 13.74 -47.84
C ASP A 270 -13.73 12.21 -47.97
N GLU A 271 -12.74 11.36 -47.65
CA GLU A 271 -13.00 9.92 -47.52
C GLU A 271 -13.86 9.62 -46.26
N ALA A 272 -14.93 8.84 -46.46
CA ALA A 272 -15.83 8.41 -45.39
C ALA A 272 -15.07 7.57 -44.34
N GLU A 273 -15.38 7.77 -43.06
CA GLU A 273 -14.78 7.00 -41.98
C GLU A 273 -15.02 5.50 -42.18
N LYS A 274 -13.93 4.74 -42.37
CA LYS A 274 -14.00 3.29 -42.53
C LYS A 274 -14.10 2.63 -41.17
N GLU A 275 -15.14 1.83 -40.97
CA GLU A 275 -15.24 0.99 -39.77
C GLU A 275 -14.16 -0.09 -39.80
N LEU A 276 -13.37 -0.14 -38.72
CA LEU A 276 -12.32 -1.14 -38.53
C LEU A 276 -12.87 -2.36 -37.81
N MET A 277 -13.52 -2.11 -36.66
CA MET A 277 -14.06 -3.15 -35.79
C MET A 277 -15.05 -2.55 -34.77
N THR A 278 -15.83 -3.43 -34.16
CA THR A 278 -16.68 -3.11 -33.02
C THR A 278 -16.21 -3.91 -31.80
N LEU A 279 -16.02 -3.22 -30.68
CA LEU A 279 -15.56 -3.76 -29.41
C LEU A 279 -16.70 -3.83 -28.41
N GLN A 280 -16.70 -4.87 -27.59
CA GLN A 280 -17.70 -5.12 -26.57
C GLN A 280 -17.07 -5.31 -25.19
N ARG A 281 -17.91 -5.57 -24.20
CA ARG A 281 -17.52 -5.88 -22.81
C ARG A 281 -16.34 -6.85 -22.74
N GLY A 282 -15.31 -6.47 -21.98
CA GLY A 282 -14.08 -7.24 -21.80
C GLY A 282 -12.97 -6.90 -22.80
N ASN A 283 -13.30 -6.27 -23.93
CA ASN A 283 -12.29 -5.73 -24.83
C ASN A 283 -11.65 -4.45 -24.26
N TYR A 284 -10.47 -4.14 -24.76
CA TYR A 284 -9.70 -2.95 -24.41
C TYR A 284 -9.25 -2.22 -25.67
N PHE A 285 -8.88 -0.95 -25.52
CA PHE A 285 -8.34 -0.15 -26.61
C PHE A 285 -7.46 1.00 -26.10
N GLY A 286 -6.67 1.55 -27.01
CA GLY A 286 -5.77 2.66 -26.72
C GLY A 286 -4.39 2.25 -26.22
N GLU A 287 -4.08 0.96 -26.16
CA GLU A 287 -2.79 0.38 -25.80
C GLU A 287 -1.69 0.73 -26.80
N MET A 288 -2.00 0.84 -28.10
CA MET A 288 -1.00 1.06 -29.14
C MET A 288 -0.23 2.37 -28.98
N ALA A 289 -0.90 3.47 -28.61
CA ALA A 289 -0.23 4.75 -28.34
C ALA A 289 0.71 4.67 -27.12
N LEU A 290 0.42 3.79 -26.17
CA LEU A 290 1.24 3.57 -24.97
C LEU A 290 2.47 2.70 -25.26
N VAL A 291 2.39 1.83 -26.26
CA VAL A 291 3.47 0.93 -26.69
C VAL A 291 4.40 1.61 -27.69
N LEU A 292 3.85 2.24 -28.72
CA LEU A 292 4.58 2.79 -29.86
C LEU A 292 4.99 4.25 -29.68
N ASN A 293 4.40 4.95 -28.69
CA ASN A 293 4.58 6.40 -28.52
C ASN A 293 4.19 7.19 -29.78
N GLU A 294 3.15 6.73 -30.46
CA GLU A 294 2.61 7.33 -31.67
C GLU A 294 1.21 7.92 -31.41
N PRO A 295 0.77 8.90 -32.21
CA PRO A 295 -0.61 9.38 -32.19
C PRO A 295 -1.62 8.25 -32.37
N ARG A 296 -2.84 8.48 -31.91
CA ARG A 296 -3.95 7.52 -32.02
C ARG A 296 -4.20 7.18 -33.49
N GLN A 297 -4.20 5.89 -33.82
CA GLN A 297 -4.34 5.40 -35.20
C GLN A 297 -5.80 5.26 -35.66
N ALA A 298 -6.75 5.34 -34.74
CA ALA A 298 -8.17 5.17 -34.99
C ALA A 298 -9.02 6.00 -34.01
N ASN A 299 -10.23 6.34 -34.43
CA ASN A 299 -11.29 6.82 -33.54
C ASN A 299 -11.88 5.64 -32.77
N CYS A 300 -12.35 5.87 -31.55
CA CYS A 300 -13.18 4.95 -30.79
C CYS A 300 -14.43 5.72 -30.33
N ILE A 301 -15.61 5.29 -30.76
CA ILE A 301 -16.88 6.02 -30.60
C ILE A 301 -17.85 5.14 -29.83
N ALA A 302 -18.47 5.69 -28.78
CA ALA A 302 -19.51 5.00 -28.02
C ALA A 302 -20.77 4.78 -28.86
N VAL A 303 -21.33 3.57 -28.79
CA VAL A 303 -22.61 3.18 -29.39
C VAL A 303 -23.56 2.84 -28.25
N GLY A 304 -24.47 3.76 -27.95
CA GLY A 304 -25.21 3.79 -26.69
C GLY A 304 -24.35 4.26 -25.51
N PRO A 305 -24.89 4.19 -24.27
CA PRO A 305 -24.10 4.40 -23.06
C PRO A 305 -22.99 3.35 -22.93
N VAL A 306 -21.76 3.79 -22.67
CA VAL A 306 -20.59 2.93 -22.49
C VAL A 306 -19.89 3.25 -21.18
N ASP A 307 -19.57 2.21 -20.42
CA ASP A 307 -18.71 2.31 -19.23
C ASP A 307 -17.35 1.72 -19.51
N CYS A 308 -16.31 2.49 -19.25
CA CYS A 308 -14.93 2.05 -19.36
C CYS A 308 -14.19 2.18 -18.03
N TYR A 309 -13.36 1.20 -17.71
CA TYR A 309 -12.25 1.43 -16.81
C TYR A 309 -11.12 2.13 -17.54
N VAL A 310 -10.52 3.12 -16.87
CA VAL A 310 -9.56 4.05 -17.44
C VAL A 310 -8.30 4.10 -16.58
N MET A 311 -7.14 4.08 -17.22
CA MET A 311 -5.83 4.23 -16.58
C MET A 311 -4.87 4.97 -17.51
N ASP A 312 -4.07 5.89 -16.97
CA ASP A 312 -3.07 6.58 -17.78
C ASP A 312 -1.77 5.76 -17.94
N ARG A 313 -0.94 6.10 -18.93
CA ARG A 313 0.32 5.43 -19.26
C ARG A 313 1.27 5.41 -18.07
N ALA A 314 1.36 6.53 -17.35
CA ALA A 314 2.33 6.72 -16.29
C ALA A 314 1.93 5.90 -15.06
N GLU A 315 0.65 5.90 -14.69
CA GLU A 315 0.03 5.03 -13.69
C GLU A 315 0.23 3.56 -14.06
N PHE A 316 -0.08 3.16 -15.29
CA PHE A 316 0.13 1.79 -15.75
C PHE A 316 1.60 1.37 -15.64
N THR A 317 2.51 2.21 -16.15
CA THR A 317 3.96 1.94 -16.14
C THR A 317 4.51 1.85 -14.73
N LYS A 318 4.02 2.71 -13.81
CA LYS A 318 4.37 2.65 -12.39
C LYS A 318 3.86 1.37 -11.73
N LEU A 319 2.66 0.90 -12.05
CA LEU A 319 2.03 -0.25 -11.39
C LEU A 319 2.59 -1.59 -11.84
N LEU A 320 2.82 -1.74 -13.15
CA LEU A 320 3.12 -3.02 -13.77
C LEU A 320 4.45 -3.04 -14.53
N GLY A 321 5.15 -1.91 -14.62
CA GLY A 321 6.25 -1.73 -15.55
C GLY A 321 5.76 -1.36 -16.96
N PRO A 322 6.67 -1.20 -17.94
CA PRO A 322 6.31 -0.79 -19.28
C PRO A 322 5.28 -1.73 -19.93
N LEU A 323 4.15 -1.22 -20.44
CA LEU A 323 3.10 -2.02 -21.09
C LEU A 323 3.64 -2.91 -22.22
N ARG A 324 4.65 -2.40 -22.95
CA ARG A 324 5.38 -3.16 -23.96
C ARG A 324 5.97 -4.46 -23.40
N SER A 325 6.53 -4.46 -22.18
CA SER A 325 7.07 -5.68 -21.56
C SER A 325 6.00 -6.74 -21.28
N LEU A 326 4.78 -6.33 -20.92
CA LEU A 326 3.66 -7.25 -20.70
C LEU A 326 3.08 -7.79 -22.00
N ILE A 327 2.94 -6.95 -23.02
CA ILE A 327 2.47 -7.35 -24.36
C ILE A 327 3.51 -8.23 -25.05
N ASP A 328 4.79 -7.84 -25.03
CA ASP A 328 5.90 -8.63 -25.57
C ASP A 328 5.98 -9.99 -24.86
N ARG A 329 5.84 -10.02 -23.52
CA ARG A 329 5.77 -11.26 -22.74
C ARG A 329 4.59 -12.14 -23.18
N GLN A 330 3.39 -11.58 -23.34
CA GLN A 330 2.22 -12.35 -23.76
C GLN A 330 2.38 -12.91 -25.17
N MET A 331 2.90 -12.12 -26.10
CA MET A 331 3.22 -12.54 -27.46
C MET A 331 4.25 -13.68 -27.45
N ARG A 332 5.36 -13.51 -26.70
CA ARG A 332 6.38 -14.53 -26.50
C ARG A 332 5.80 -15.84 -25.97
N ILE A 333 5.00 -15.80 -24.90
CA ILE A 333 4.39 -17.01 -24.34
C ILE A 333 3.36 -17.64 -25.30
N ARG A 334 2.57 -16.83 -26.02
CA ARG A 334 1.60 -17.33 -27.00
C ARG A 334 2.29 -18.12 -28.10
N VAL A 335 3.43 -17.63 -28.59
CA VAL A 335 4.18 -18.32 -29.64
C VAL A 335 5.02 -19.48 -29.08
N LEU A 336 5.57 -19.38 -27.88
CA LEU A 336 6.19 -20.55 -27.22
C LEU A 336 5.18 -21.72 -27.09
N ARG A 337 3.91 -21.43 -26.79
CA ARG A 337 2.85 -22.44 -26.75
C ARG A 337 2.45 -22.98 -28.12
N SER A 338 2.65 -22.24 -29.21
CA SER A 338 2.33 -22.73 -30.56
C SER A 338 3.39 -23.70 -31.07
N VAL A 339 4.57 -23.77 -30.45
CA VAL A 339 5.59 -24.79 -30.71
C VAL A 339 5.14 -26.10 -30.05
N PRO A 340 4.81 -27.17 -30.81
CA PRO A 340 4.31 -28.42 -30.22
C PRO A 340 5.25 -29.00 -29.16
N LEU A 341 6.55 -28.83 -29.34
CA LEU A 341 7.60 -29.28 -28.44
C LEU A 341 7.64 -28.57 -27.08
N LEU A 342 7.18 -27.31 -27.02
CA LEU A 342 7.18 -26.47 -25.81
C LEU A 342 5.76 -26.30 -25.25
N SER A 343 4.74 -26.82 -25.94
CA SER A 343 3.33 -26.69 -25.58
C SER A 343 2.95 -27.39 -24.26
N SER A 344 3.77 -28.35 -23.83
CA SER A 344 3.61 -29.11 -22.58
C SER A 344 4.25 -28.46 -21.35
N LEU A 345 5.02 -27.39 -21.53
CA LEU A 345 5.66 -26.68 -20.42
C LEU A 345 4.62 -25.99 -19.53
N THR A 346 4.91 -25.92 -18.23
CA THR A 346 4.08 -25.19 -17.27
C THR A 346 4.15 -23.69 -17.50
N ASP A 347 3.16 -22.95 -16.98
CA ASP A 347 3.08 -21.49 -17.12
C ASP A 347 4.32 -20.78 -16.54
N ASP A 348 4.86 -21.29 -15.42
CA ASP A 348 6.07 -20.73 -14.78
C ASP A 348 7.33 -21.00 -15.62
N GLU A 349 7.44 -22.19 -16.23
CA GLU A 349 8.57 -22.53 -17.11
C GLU A 349 8.52 -21.72 -18.42
N LEU A 350 7.33 -21.55 -19.00
CA LEU A 350 7.12 -20.68 -20.15
C LEU A 350 7.44 -19.22 -19.83
N ASP A 351 7.17 -18.78 -18.60
CA ASP A 351 7.51 -17.45 -18.14
C ASP A 351 9.03 -17.25 -18.07
N ILE A 352 9.75 -18.20 -17.48
CA ILE A 352 11.22 -18.19 -17.43
C ILE A 352 11.81 -18.14 -18.84
N LEU A 353 11.29 -18.94 -19.78
CA LEU A 353 11.76 -18.92 -21.17
C LEU A 353 11.42 -17.62 -21.90
N ALA A 354 10.23 -17.05 -21.69
CA ALA A 354 9.83 -15.79 -22.32
C ALA A 354 10.78 -14.64 -21.95
N HIS A 355 11.31 -14.64 -20.71
CA HIS A 355 12.32 -13.69 -20.27
C HIS A 355 13.71 -13.93 -20.89
N ALA A 356 14.02 -15.17 -21.28
CA ALA A 356 15.31 -15.55 -21.87
C ALA A 356 15.40 -15.36 -23.39
N LEU A 357 14.27 -15.05 -24.06
CA LEU A 357 14.25 -14.79 -25.51
C LEU A 357 14.95 -13.48 -25.87
N ASN A 358 15.90 -13.56 -26.80
CA ASN A 358 16.62 -12.40 -27.34
C ASN A 358 15.95 -11.91 -28.63
N VAL A 359 16.00 -10.60 -28.90
CA VAL A 359 15.52 -10.04 -30.18
C VAL A 359 16.71 -9.87 -31.12
N VAL A 360 16.59 -10.39 -32.34
CA VAL A 360 17.59 -10.26 -33.40
C VAL A 360 16.93 -9.76 -34.67
N SER A 361 17.52 -8.75 -35.31
CA SER A 361 17.02 -8.18 -36.57
C SER A 361 17.88 -8.62 -37.75
N PHE A 362 17.23 -8.86 -38.88
CA PHE A 362 17.82 -9.33 -40.13
C PHE A 362 17.41 -8.39 -41.26
N GLU A 363 18.37 -7.99 -42.08
CA GLU A 363 18.13 -7.16 -43.27
C GLU A 363 17.60 -8.02 -44.44
N ASP A 364 17.03 -7.37 -45.45
CA ASP A 364 16.51 -8.05 -46.63
C ASP A 364 17.57 -8.96 -47.26
N LYS A 365 17.16 -10.19 -47.63
CA LYS A 365 17.99 -11.23 -48.25
C LYS A 365 19.13 -11.78 -47.37
N SER A 366 19.24 -11.38 -46.11
CA SER A 366 20.22 -11.98 -45.21
C SER A 366 19.88 -13.44 -44.89
N THR A 367 20.90 -14.30 -44.89
CA THR A 367 20.76 -15.71 -44.50
C THR A 367 20.73 -15.80 -42.97
N ILE A 368 19.61 -16.25 -42.42
CA ILE A 368 19.37 -16.42 -40.98
C ILE A 368 19.90 -17.78 -40.52
N ILE A 369 19.65 -18.83 -41.30
CA ILE A 369 20.16 -20.19 -41.11
C ILE A 369 20.73 -20.65 -42.44
N LYS A 370 21.88 -21.32 -42.41
CA LYS A 370 22.47 -21.96 -43.57
C LYS A 370 22.37 -23.49 -43.46
N GLU A 371 22.01 -24.14 -44.55
CA GLU A 371 21.96 -25.60 -44.66
C GLU A 371 23.32 -26.21 -44.34
N GLY A 372 23.33 -27.22 -43.47
CA GLY A 372 24.55 -27.93 -43.03
C GLY A 372 25.25 -27.36 -41.80
N ASP A 373 24.91 -26.14 -41.35
CA ASP A 373 25.52 -25.55 -40.16
C ASP A 373 25.09 -26.30 -38.88
N ALA A 374 25.90 -26.21 -37.82
CA ALA A 374 25.52 -26.72 -36.50
C ALA A 374 24.32 -25.92 -35.96
N ALA A 375 23.35 -26.62 -35.38
CA ALA A 375 22.09 -26.01 -34.94
C ALA A 375 22.06 -25.82 -33.41
N ASP A 376 22.23 -24.60 -32.91
CA ASP A 376 22.19 -24.31 -31.46
C ASP A 376 21.07 -23.34 -31.05
N THR A 377 20.39 -22.73 -32.02
CA THR A 377 19.46 -21.61 -31.79
C THR A 377 18.10 -21.87 -32.43
N PHE A 378 17.04 -21.65 -31.66
CA PHE A 378 15.65 -21.62 -32.11
C PHE A 378 15.25 -20.19 -32.48
N TYR A 379 14.42 -20.03 -33.52
CA TYR A 379 13.98 -18.73 -34.04
C TYR A 379 12.46 -18.66 -34.17
N MET A 380 11.92 -17.48 -33.90
CA MET A 380 10.51 -17.17 -33.96
C MET A 380 10.32 -15.80 -34.59
N ILE A 381 9.48 -15.68 -35.61
CA ILE A 381 9.33 -14.43 -36.36
C ILE A 381 8.39 -13.51 -35.58
N SER A 382 8.92 -12.40 -35.05
CA SER A 382 8.11 -11.36 -34.42
C SER A 382 7.57 -10.38 -35.45
N ASP A 383 8.35 -10.07 -36.49
CA ASP A 383 7.93 -9.20 -37.59
C ASP A 383 8.66 -9.57 -38.91
N GLY A 384 7.99 -9.41 -40.05
CA GLY A 384 8.55 -9.74 -41.37
C GLY A 384 8.22 -11.15 -41.88
N LYS A 385 8.99 -11.61 -42.90
CA LYS A 385 8.79 -12.89 -43.59
C LYS A 385 10.12 -13.61 -43.84
N VAL A 386 10.13 -14.93 -43.72
CA VAL A 386 11.32 -15.76 -43.94
C VAL A 386 11.04 -16.80 -45.03
N SER A 387 11.91 -16.88 -46.03
CA SER A 387 11.90 -17.90 -47.08
C SER A 387 12.74 -19.10 -46.64
N VAL A 388 12.13 -20.29 -46.57
CA VAL A 388 12.82 -21.54 -46.27
C VAL A 388 13.20 -22.21 -47.59
N ARG A 389 14.49 -22.47 -47.81
CA ARG A 389 15.03 -23.00 -49.06
C ARG A 389 15.85 -24.25 -48.82
N LYS A 390 15.74 -25.25 -49.70
CA LYS A 390 16.59 -26.45 -49.65
C LYS A 390 17.23 -26.67 -51.00
N SER A 391 18.55 -26.88 -51.00
CA SER A 391 19.31 -27.04 -52.25
C SER A 391 19.05 -25.90 -53.26
N GLY A 392 18.86 -24.67 -52.76
CA GLY A 392 18.62 -23.46 -53.56
C GLY A 392 17.17 -23.19 -53.98
N PHE A 393 16.23 -24.09 -53.73
CA PHE A 393 14.81 -23.92 -54.09
C PHE A 393 13.96 -23.52 -52.88
N GLU A 394 13.09 -22.52 -53.04
CA GLU A 394 12.14 -22.10 -52.01
C GLU A 394 11.05 -23.15 -51.81
N ILE A 395 10.97 -23.68 -50.59
CA ILE A 395 9.98 -24.69 -50.20
C ILE A 395 8.72 -24.00 -49.66
N MET A 396 8.90 -22.98 -48.83
CA MET A 396 7.81 -22.25 -48.18
C MET A 396 8.25 -20.88 -47.67
N GLN A 397 7.27 -20.04 -47.34
CA GLN A 397 7.48 -18.78 -46.63
C GLN A 397 6.77 -18.80 -45.29
N LEU A 398 7.49 -18.38 -44.27
CA LEU A 398 7.01 -18.18 -42.91
C LEU A 398 6.76 -16.70 -42.65
N ARG A 399 5.79 -16.38 -41.80
CA ARG A 399 5.32 -15.03 -41.46
C ARG A 399 5.40 -14.78 -39.95
N SER A 400 5.17 -13.53 -39.55
CA SER A 400 5.04 -13.15 -38.13
C SER A 400 4.09 -14.09 -37.37
N GLY A 401 4.54 -14.60 -36.23
CA GLY A 401 3.86 -15.61 -35.42
C GLY A 401 4.27 -17.06 -35.68
N GLU A 402 5.01 -17.34 -36.76
CA GLU A 402 5.54 -18.66 -37.09
C GLU A 402 7.01 -18.82 -36.65
N PHE A 403 7.52 -20.06 -36.62
CA PHE A 403 8.82 -20.39 -36.04
C PHE A 403 9.62 -21.36 -36.92
N PHE A 404 10.92 -21.46 -36.68
CA PHE A 404 11.81 -22.39 -37.38
C PHE A 404 13.06 -22.74 -36.55
N GLY A 405 13.64 -23.90 -36.83
CA GLY A 405 14.89 -24.35 -36.20
C GLY A 405 14.69 -24.90 -34.78
N GLU A 406 13.48 -25.27 -34.41
CA GLU A 406 13.08 -25.83 -33.11
C GLU A 406 13.80 -27.12 -32.75
N ARG A 407 14.20 -27.92 -33.76
CA ARG A 407 15.03 -29.12 -33.54
C ARG A 407 16.40 -28.82 -32.92
N ALA A 408 16.87 -27.57 -33.04
CA ALA A 408 18.10 -27.11 -32.39
C ALA A 408 18.01 -27.08 -30.86
N LEU A 409 16.82 -27.24 -30.27
CA LEU A 409 16.65 -27.39 -28.82
C LEU A 409 16.74 -28.85 -28.34
N LEU A 410 16.69 -29.82 -29.25
CA LEU A 410 16.69 -31.26 -28.93
C LEU A 410 18.05 -31.91 -29.14
N ALA A 411 18.63 -31.74 -30.33
CA ALA A 411 19.79 -32.50 -30.75
C ALA A 411 20.72 -31.65 -31.61
N ASN A 412 22.04 -31.89 -31.54
CA ASN A 412 23.04 -31.15 -32.31
C ASN A 412 23.10 -31.69 -33.75
N GLU A 413 21.97 -31.63 -34.44
CA GLU A 413 21.83 -32.04 -35.84
C GLU A 413 22.18 -30.87 -36.77
N PRO A 414 22.80 -31.12 -37.93
CA PRO A 414 22.99 -30.09 -38.95
C PRO A 414 21.66 -29.51 -39.43
N ARG A 415 21.65 -28.22 -39.75
CA ARG A 415 20.48 -27.52 -40.31
C ARG A 415 20.05 -28.14 -41.64
N ALA A 416 18.76 -28.45 -41.77
CA ALA A 416 18.22 -29.19 -42.92
C ALA A 416 17.88 -28.32 -44.15
N ALA A 417 17.90 -27.00 -44.01
CA ALA A 417 17.52 -26.03 -45.02
C ALA A 417 18.09 -24.64 -44.69
N ASP A 418 18.25 -23.80 -45.71
CA ASP A 418 18.51 -22.37 -45.58
C ASP A 418 17.23 -21.64 -45.13
N CYS A 419 17.37 -20.62 -44.30
CA CYS A 419 16.30 -19.66 -43.99
C CYS A 419 16.80 -18.26 -44.33
N VAL A 420 16.12 -17.55 -45.23
CA VAL A 420 16.55 -16.25 -45.77
C VAL A 420 15.47 -15.20 -45.52
N ALA A 421 15.85 -14.04 -45.03
CA ALA A 421 14.94 -12.92 -44.79
C ALA A 421 14.34 -12.39 -46.10
N VAL A 422 13.02 -12.13 -46.10
CA VAL A 422 12.28 -11.49 -47.20
C VAL A 422 11.78 -10.14 -46.70
N GLY A 423 12.51 -9.07 -47.01
CA GLY A 423 12.40 -7.77 -46.35
C GLY A 423 13.13 -7.73 -44.99
N ARG A 424 12.94 -6.65 -44.24
CA ARG A 424 13.42 -6.56 -42.84
C ARG A 424 12.64 -7.55 -41.98
N VAL A 425 13.34 -8.38 -41.22
CA VAL A 425 12.76 -9.40 -40.34
C VAL A 425 13.28 -9.21 -38.93
N GLU A 426 12.40 -9.30 -37.93
CA GLU A 426 12.79 -9.42 -36.53
C GLU A 426 12.39 -10.80 -36.00
N CYS A 427 13.34 -11.45 -35.33
CA CYS A 427 13.15 -12.75 -34.73
C CYS A 427 13.43 -12.73 -33.22
N LEU A 428 12.63 -13.47 -32.46
CA LEU A 428 12.94 -13.88 -31.11
C LEU A 428 13.78 -15.17 -31.16
N THR A 429 14.87 -15.23 -30.40
CA THR A 429 15.81 -16.35 -30.44
C THR A 429 16.04 -16.97 -29.06
N LEU A 430 16.19 -18.30 -29.04
CA LEU A 430 16.50 -19.07 -27.85
C LEU A 430 17.65 -20.04 -28.13
N GLN A 431 18.76 -19.87 -27.42
CA GLN A 431 19.89 -20.78 -27.52
C GLN A 431 19.66 -22.02 -26.65
N ARG A 432 20.11 -23.19 -27.13
CA ARG A 432 19.99 -24.46 -26.39
C ARG A 432 20.67 -24.42 -25.03
N ALA A 433 21.87 -23.85 -24.93
CA ALA A 433 22.59 -23.76 -23.67
C ALA A 433 21.81 -22.93 -22.63
N ALA A 434 21.19 -21.82 -23.06
CA ALA A 434 20.33 -21.01 -22.21
C ALA A 434 19.05 -21.76 -21.82
N PHE A 435 18.44 -22.51 -22.74
CA PHE A 435 17.29 -23.37 -22.46
C PHE A 435 17.64 -24.44 -21.40
N GLU A 436 18.74 -25.18 -21.59
CA GLU A 436 19.17 -26.26 -20.71
C GLU A 436 19.56 -25.75 -19.31
N GLN A 437 20.15 -24.57 -19.22
CA GLN A 437 20.47 -23.94 -17.94
C GLN A 437 19.22 -23.57 -17.13
N LEU A 438 18.15 -23.14 -17.81
CA LEU A 438 16.94 -22.64 -17.17
C LEU A 438 15.97 -23.76 -16.79
N LEU A 439 15.75 -24.74 -17.69
CA LEU A 439 14.75 -25.78 -17.50
C LEU A 439 15.32 -27.20 -17.42
N GLY A 440 16.62 -27.38 -17.67
CA GLY A 440 17.22 -28.69 -17.87
C GLY A 440 17.06 -29.20 -19.30
N LYS A 441 17.55 -30.42 -19.57
CA LYS A 441 17.47 -31.05 -20.89
C LYS A 441 16.02 -31.35 -21.29
N LEU A 442 15.63 -30.91 -22.48
CA LEU A 442 14.25 -31.02 -22.99
C LEU A 442 13.73 -32.47 -23.03
N ASP A 443 14.58 -33.44 -23.33
CA ASP A 443 14.23 -34.87 -23.29
C ASP A 443 13.74 -35.33 -21.92
N HIS A 444 14.32 -34.81 -20.83
CA HIS A 444 13.90 -35.14 -19.48
C HIS A 444 12.57 -34.47 -19.12
N ILE A 445 12.29 -33.29 -19.67
CA ILE A 445 11.03 -32.56 -19.47
C ILE A 445 9.89 -33.28 -20.22
N MET A 446 10.14 -33.71 -21.46
CA MET A 446 9.19 -34.50 -22.24
C MET A 446 8.94 -35.88 -21.64
N GLN A 447 9.99 -36.55 -21.12
CA GLN A 447 9.83 -37.81 -20.39
C GLN A 447 9.00 -37.64 -19.12
N ARG A 448 9.21 -36.56 -18.35
CA ARG A 448 8.38 -36.22 -17.19
C ARG A 448 6.92 -36.01 -17.57
N GLU A 449 6.63 -35.33 -18.69
CA GLU A 449 5.24 -35.11 -19.13
C GLU A 449 4.59 -36.37 -19.68
N ILE A 450 5.30 -37.19 -20.46
CA ILE A 450 4.80 -38.50 -20.91
C ILE A 450 4.47 -39.39 -19.71
N GLN A 451 5.34 -39.40 -18.69
CA GLN A 451 5.13 -40.15 -17.46
C GLN A 451 3.96 -39.58 -16.64
N ARG A 452 3.78 -38.25 -16.62
CA ARG A 452 2.64 -37.56 -15.99
C ARG A 452 1.32 -37.87 -16.71
N GLN A 453 1.29 -37.84 -18.04
CA GLN A 453 0.09 -38.18 -18.83
C GLN A 453 -0.27 -39.66 -18.71
N GLN A 454 0.72 -40.55 -18.63
CA GLN A 454 0.52 -41.97 -18.32
C GLN A 454 0.00 -42.19 -16.89
N LEU A 455 0.51 -41.44 -15.91
CA LEU A 455 0.02 -41.45 -14.52
C LEU A 455 -1.40 -40.87 -14.39
N VAL A 456 -1.76 -39.85 -15.18
CA VAL A 456 -3.12 -39.29 -15.23
C VAL A 456 -4.10 -40.27 -15.90
N GLN A 457 -3.63 -41.10 -16.83
CA GLN A 457 -4.45 -42.17 -17.42
C GLN A 457 -4.60 -43.38 -16.49
N GLN A 458 -3.65 -43.61 -15.57
CA GLN A 458 -3.74 -44.60 -14.49
C GLN A 458 -4.52 -44.12 -13.25
N SER A 459 -4.62 -42.80 -13.01
CA SER A 459 -5.27 -42.25 -11.81
C SER A 459 -6.81 -42.22 -11.86
N VAL A 460 -7.42 -42.70 -12.95
CA VAL A 460 -8.88 -42.98 -13.02
C VAL A 460 -9.23 -44.31 -12.32
N LEU A 461 -8.25 -45.17 -12.01
CA LEU A 461 -8.44 -46.47 -11.36
C LEU A 461 -7.35 -46.77 -10.32
N GLY A 462 -7.55 -46.33 -9.07
CA GLY A 462 -6.83 -46.90 -7.91
C GLY A 462 -6.23 -45.88 -6.96
N GLY A 463 -6.60 -46.01 -5.68
CA GLY A 463 -6.24 -45.11 -4.59
C GLY A 463 -5.15 -45.62 -3.63
N ARG A 464 -4.66 -44.67 -2.82
CA ARG A 464 -3.96 -44.74 -1.52
C ARG A 464 -2.71 -45.63 -1.40
N SER A 465 -1.55 -45.01 -1.10
CA SER A 465 -0.83 -45.12 0.20
C SER A 465 0.55 -44.42 0.23
N ASP A 466 0.84 -43.86 1.41
CA ASP A 466 2.11 -43.62 2.13
C ASP A 466 3.33 -42.87 1.53
N VAL A 467 3.66 -41.77 2.21
CA VAL A 467 4.89 -40.98 2.06
C VAL A 467 5.93 -41.46 3.09
N ARG A 468 7.11 -41.90 2.62
CA ARG A 468 8.31 -42.08 3.43
C ARG A 468 9.37 -41.02 3.11
N ALA A 469 10.08 -40.66 4.16
CA ALA A 469 11.06 -39.58 4.28
C ALA A 469 12.40 -39.80 3.56
N GLY A 470 13.07 -38.69 3.25
CA GLY A 470 14.48 -38.56 2.90
C GLY A 470 14.69 -37.19 2.21
N THR A 471 15.70 -36.37 2.48
CA THR A 471 16.94 -36.49 3.25
C THR A 471 17.44 -35.08 3.57
N ALA A 472 18.03 -34.92 4.75
CA ALA A 472 18.50 -33.66 5.31
C ALA A 472 19.67 -33.04 4.53
N ALA A 473 19.56 -31.74 4.23
CA ALA A 473 20.69 -30.90 3.87
C ALA A 473 21.32 -30.33 5.14
N SER A 474 22.65 -30.42 5.21
CA SER A 474 23.51 -30.04 6.34
C SER A 474 23.31 -28.61 6.80
N THR A 475 22.80 -28.44 8.02
CA THR A 475 22.66 -27.18 8.74
C THR A 475 24.00 -26.78 9.36
N PRO A 476 24.38 -25.48 9.35
CA PRO A 476 25.54 -25.00 10.11
C PRO A 476 25.37 -25.28 11.62
N PRO A 477 26.46 -25.36 12.41
CA PRO A 477 26.41 -25.78 13.80
C PRO A 477 25.43 -24.91 14.60
N ALA A 478 24.46 -25.55 15.25
CA ALA A 478 23.46 -24.89 16.07
C ALA A 478 24.15 -24.02 17.14
N ALA A 479 23.83 -22.72 17.15
CA ALA A 479 24.21 -21.85 18.25
C ALA A 479 23.73 -22.50 19.57
N LYS A 480 24.60 -22.57 20.58
CA LYS A 480 24.23 -23.11 21.89
C LYS A 480 23.05 -22.29 22.45
N LYS A 481 21.92 -22.98 22.67
CA LYS A 481 20.72 -22.41 23.29
C LYS A 481 21.04 -21.78 24.64
N MET A 482 20.66 -20.52 24.87
CA MET A 482 20.82 -19.86 26.17
C MET A 482 19.78 -20.42 27.13
N LEU A 483 20.19 -20.80 28.35
CA LEU A 483 19.27 -21.32 29.35
C LEU A 483 18.76 -20.20 30.25
N PHE A 484 17.47 -20.21 30.59
CA PHE A 484 16.87 -19.19 31.45
C PHE A 484 17.59 -19.03 32.79
N LYS A 485 18.01 -20.15 33.40
CA LYS A 485 18.74 -20.15 34.66
C LYS A 485 20.04 -19.33 34.59
N ASP A 486 20.66 -19.21 33.42
CA ASP A 486 21.96 -18.54 33.22
C ASP A 486 21.83 -17.01 33.12
N LEU A 487 20.61 -16.49 33.14
CA LEU A 487 20.31 -15.05 33.10
C LEU A 487 20.26 -14.47 34.51
N GLU A 488 21.08 -13.45 34.76
CA GLU A 488 21.09 -12.65 35.99
C GLU A 488 20.37 -11.32 35.72
N LYS A 489 19.31 -11.01 36.47
CA LYS A 489 18.56 -9.74 36.36
C LYS A 489 19.37 -8.61 36.98
N ILE A 490 19.54 -7.51 36.24
CA ILE A 490 20.30 -6.34 36.70
C ILE A 490 19.38 -5.20 37.09
N ARG A 491 18.59 -4.69 36.14
CA ARG A 491 17.69 -3.55 36.39
C ARG A 491 16.54 -3.46 35.38
N THR A 492 15.42 -2.90 35.82
CA THR A 492 14.27 -2.57 34.96
C THR A 492 14.58 -1.32 34.12
N ILE A 493 14.28 -1.38 32.83
CA ILE A 493 14.48 -0.31 31.84
C ILE A 493 13.21 0.11 31.10
N GLY A 494 12.09 -0.56 31.39
CA GLY A 494 10.80 -0.21 30.82
C GLY A 494 9.67 -0.97 31.48
N THR A 495 8.49 -0.36 31.51
CA THR A 495 7.23 -0.98 31.93
C THR A 495 6.23 -0.92 30.80
N GLY A 496 5.46 -2.00 30.61
CA GLY A 496 4.41 -2.08 29.61
C GLY A 496 3.13 -2.68 30.18
N THR A 497 2.09 -2.79 29.36
CA THR A 497 0.74 -3.21 29.76
C THR A 497 0.68 -4.51 30.56
N PHE A 498 1.54 -5.49 30.23
CA PHE A 498 1.52 -6.82 30.86
C PHE A 498 2.71 -7.09 31.78
N GLY A 499 3.65 -6.14 31.92
CA GLY A 499 4.87 -6.39 32.68
C GLY A 499 5.97 -5.39 32.38
N ARG A 500 7.20 -5.87 32.20
CA ARG A 500 8.39 -5.01 32.18
C ARG A 500 9.52 -5.58 31.33
N VAL A 501 10.49 -4.72 31.04
CA VAL A 501 11.73 -5.07 30.35
C VAL A 501 12.89 -4.86 31.32
N ILE A 502 13.72 -5.89 31.48
CA ILE A 502 14.83 -5.91 32.45
C ILE A 502 16.13 -6.17 31.69
N ILE A 503 17.19 -5.38 31.96
CA ILE A 503 18.54 -5.74 31.52
C ILE A 503 18.99 -6.99 32.26
N VAL A 504 19.44 -8.00 31.52
CA VAL A 504 19.99 -9.23 32.09
C VAL A 504 21.41 -9.48 31.60
N ARG A 505 22.23 -10.10 32.45
CA ARG A 505 23.54 -10.64 32.09
C ARG A 505 23.43 -12.14 31.87
N HIS A 506 23.90 -12.62 30.72
CA HIS A 506 24.12 -14.04 30.52
C HIS A 506 25.45 -14.42 31.17
N ARG A 507 25.40 -15.12 32.32
CA ARG A 507 26.59 -15.39 33.15
C ARG A 507 27.73 -16.11 32.40
N PRO A 508 27.48 -17.11 31.52
CA PRO A 508 28.54 -17.80 30.79
C PRO A 508 29.33 -16.91 29.81
N THR A 509 28.69 -15.91 29.20
CA THR A 509 29.35 -15.05 28.17
C THR A 509 29.57 -13.61 28.64
N ASN A 510 29.06 -13.24 29.81
CA ASN A 510 29.01 -11.87 30.33
C ASN A 510 28.35 -10.86 29.37
N GLN A 511 27.52 -11.33 28.43
CA GLN A 511 26.81 -10.48 27.49
C GLN A 511 25.52 -9.93 28.09
N ALA A 512 25.16 -8.71 27.69
CA ALA A 512 23.95 -8.02 28.12
C ALA A 512 22.81 -8.23 27.13
N PHE A 513 21.61 -8.42 27.66
CA PHE A 513 20.37 -8.62 26.91
C PHE A 513 19.22 -7.87 27.56
N ALA A 514 18.10 -7.73 26.84
CA ALA A 514 16.85 -7.21 27.37
C ALA A 514 15.82 -8.35 27.51
N LEU A 515 15.37 -8.61 28.73
CA LEU A 515 14.36 -9.63 29.04
C LEU A 515 12.99 -8.99 29.25
N LYS A 516 12.10 -9.12 28.27
CA LYS A 516 10.68 -8.72 28.39
C LYS A 516 9.95 -9.80 29.18
N CYS A 517 9.51 -9.46 30.39
CA CYS A 517 8.78 -10.32 31.32
C CYS A 517 7.30 -9.93 31.33
N MET A 518 6.39 -10.86 31.05
CA MET A 518 4.96 -10.58 30.91
C MET A 518 4.12 -11.53 31.79
N SER A 519 3.12 -10.99 32.48
CA SER A 519 2.21 -11.74 33.37
C SER A 519 1.16 -12.51 32.57
N LYS A 520 1.12 -13.85 32.70
CA LYS A 520 0.09 -14.70 32.10
C LYS A 520 -1.32 -14.28 32.56
N ALA A 521 -1.48 -13.96 33.84
CA ALA A 521 -2.76 -13.52 34.39
C ALA A 521 -3.29 -12.25 33.72
N LEU A 522 -2.44 -11.23 33.52
CA LEU A 522 -2.84 -9.97 32.88
C LEU A 522 -3.12 -10.14 31.38
N ILE A 523 -2.35 -10.98 30.69
CA ILE A 523 -2.58 -11.27 29.27
C ILE A 523 -3.94 -11.94 29.07
N VAL A 524 -4.29 -12.91 29.93
CA VAL A 524 -5.56 -13.63 29.84
C VAL A 524 -6.74 -12.73 30.21
N GLU A 525 -6.63 -11.94 31.27
CA GLU A 525 -7.65 -10.98 31.70
C GLU A 525 -7.98 -9.93 30.63
N THR A 526 -6.99 -9.54 29.82
CA THR A 526 -7.15 -8.57 28.73
C THR A 526 -7.45 -9.21 27.38
N HIS A 527 -7.62 -10.53 27.32
CA HIS A 527 -7.86 -11.31 26.10
C HIS A 527 -6.79 -11.12 25.01
N GLN A 528 -5.52 -10.95 25.40
CA GLN A 528 -4.41 -10.65 24.48
C GLN A 528 -3.52 -11.85 24.15
N GLN A 529 -3.92 -13.09 24.51
CA GLN A 529 -3.12 -14.30 24.32
C GLN A 529 -2.64 -14.46 22.87
N LYS A 530 -3.58 -14.37 21.91
CA LYS A 530 -3.29 -14.49 20.48
C LYS A 530 -2.31 -13.42 20.01
N ASN A 531 -2.45 -12.19 20.50
CA ASN A 531 -1.59 -11.07 20.08
C ASN A 531 -0.15 -11.25 20.55
N VAL A 532 0.05 -11.75 21.77
CA VAL A 532 1.39 -12.09 22.29
C VAL A 532 2.03 -13.21 21.47
N MET A 533 1.27 -14.25 21.11
CA MET A 533 1.77 -15.35 20.28
C MET A 533 2.09 -14.88 18.84
N TYR A 534 1.29 -13.99 18.26
CA TYR A 534 1.56 -13.40 16.95
C TYR A 534 2.80 -12.49 16.96
N GLU A 535 2.93 -11.62 17.97
CA GLU A 535 4.13 -10.78 18.16
C GLU A 535 5.38 -11.67 18.23
N LYS A 536 5.34 -12.72 19.07
CA LYS A 536 6.42 -13.71 19.19
C LYS A 536 6.75 -14.37 17.85
N GLY A 537 5.73 -14.85 17.13
CA GLY A 537 5.90 -15.56 15.87
C GLY A 537 6.62 -14.70 14.82
N ILE A 538 6.11 -13.49 14.58
CA ILE A 538 6.66 -12.58 13.57
C ILE A 538 8.10 -12.16 13.93
N ILE A 539 8.35 -11.77 15.18
CA ILE A 539 9.69 -11.30 15.56
C ILE A 539 10.73 -12.43 15.57
N ALA A 540 10.31 -13.67 15.82
CA ALA A 540 11.19 -14.85 15.74
C ALA A 540 11.61 -15.19 14.29
N GLU A 541 10.79 -14.84 13.30
CA GLU A 541 11.11 -15.00 11.88
C GLU A 541 12.05 -13.92 11.34
N CYS A 542 12.23 -12.82 12.08
CA CYS A 542 13.03 -11.68 11.64
C CYS A 542 14.52 -11.84 11.99
N ASP A 543 15.38 -11.72 10.98
CA ASP A 543 16.84 -11.60 11.15
C ASP A 543 17.38 -10.50 10.23
N HIS A 544 17.48 -9.29 10.77
CA HIS A 544 17.83 -8.10 10.01
C HIS A 544 18.53 -7.04 10.89
N PRO A 545 19.58 -6.34 10.42
CA PRO A 545 20.39 -5.42 11.25
C PRO A 545 19.61 -4.25 11.87
N PHE A 546 18.48 -3.85 11.26
CA PHE A 546 17.63 -2.73 11.69
C PHE A 546 16.29 -3.18 12.29
N ILE A 547 16.15 -4.45 12.65
CA ILE A 547 15.00 -4.99 13.40
C ILE A 547 15.55 -5.58 14.70
N LEU A 548 14.78 -5.44 15.78
CA LEU A 548 15.14 -6.03 17.07
C LEU A 548 15.22 -7.56 16.99
N LYS A 549 16.37 -8.12 17.39
CA LYS A 549 16.60 -9.55 17.38
C LYS A 549 16.04 -10.22 18.65
N LEU A 550 15.13 -11.16 18.46
CA LEU A 550 14.73 -12.13 19.49
C LEU A 550 15.75 -13.28 19.50
N HIS A 551 16.38 -13.53 20.65
CA HIS A 551 17.33 -14.63 20.81
C HIS A 551 16.64 -15.91 21.27
N GLU A 552 15.83 -15.84 22.33
CA GLU A 552 15.20 -17.00 22.96
C GLU A 552 13.88 -16.62 23.63
N THR A 553 13.02 -17.62 23.84
CA THR A 553 11.80 -17.49 24.64
C THR A 553 11.80 -18.49 25.80
N TYR A 554 11.22 -18.08 26.92
CA TYR A 554 11.03 -18.92 28.10
C TYR A 554 9.65 -18.70 28.70
N GLN A 555 9.23 -19.63 29.55
CA GLN A 555 8.02 -19.47 30.34
C GLN A 555 8.13 -20.21 31.67
N ASP A 556 7.38 -19.74 32.66
CA ASP A 556 7.13 -20.44 33.91
C ASP A 556 5.61 -20.50 34.21
N ALA A 557 5.24 -20.88 35.43
CA ALA A 557 3.84 -20.99 35.84
C ALA A 557 3.05 -19.66 35.71
N ASN A 558 3.70 -18.51 35.84
CA ASN A 558 3.05 -17.21 35.97
C ASN A 558 3.42 -16.22 34.87
N GLN A 559 4.55 -16.41 34.19
CA GLN A 559 5.11 -15.43 33.25
C GLN A 559 5.59 -16.05 31.93
N LEU A 560 5.60 -15.19 30.92
CA LEU A 560 6.25 -15.40 29.63
C LEU A 560 7.47 -14.47 29.53
N TYR A 561 8.52 -14.94 28.86
CA TYR A 561 9.79 -14.25 28.76
C TYR A 561 10.30 -14.22 27.31
N MET A 562 10.59 -13.03 26.79
CA MET A 562 11.28 -12.87 25.49
C MET A 562 12.65 -12.23 25.73
N LEU A 563 13.71 -12.91 25.30
CA LEU A 563 15.09 -12.45 25.42
C LEU A 563 15.53 -11.77 24.12
N PHE A 564 15.65 -10.44 24.15
CA PHE A 564 16.08 -9.64 23.02
C PHE A 564 17.54 -9.19 23.16
N GLU A 565 18.16 -8.80 22.05
CA GLU A 565 19.38 -8.00 22.10
C GLU A 565 19.13 -6.70 22.89
N LEU A 566 20.16 -6.20 23.59
CA LEU A 566 20.07 -4.93 24.30
C LEU A 566 20.40 -3.77 23.36
N VAL A 567 19.51 -2.77 23.28
CA VAL A 567 19.67 -1.57 22.44
C VAL A 567 19.65 -0.31 23.32
N GLN A 568 20.82 0.31 23.55
CA GLN A 568 21.03 1.26 24.65
C GLN A 568 20.96 2.76 24.28
N GLY A 569 20.73 3.12 23.01
CA GLY A 569 20.80 4.51 22.56
C GLY A 569 19.54 5.34 22.80
N GLY A 570 18.46 4.72 23.28
CA GLY A 570 17.17 5.35 23.54
C GLY A 570 16.31 5.54 22.28
N GLU A 571 15.12 6.11 22.45
CA GLU A 571 14.13 6.31 21.38
C GLU A 571 14.53 7.45 20.44
N LEU A 572 14.26 7.29 19.14
CA LEU A 572 14.41 8.34 18.14
C LEU A 572 13.50 9.54 18.46
N TRP A 573 12.32 9.29 19.02
CA TRP A 573 11.42 10.34 19.52
C TRP A 573 12.13 11.28 20.51
N SER A 574 12.85 10.70 21.48
CA SER A 574 13.60 11.47 22.48
C SER A 574 14.73 12.27 21.83
N LEU A 575 15.38 11.73 20.80
CA LEU A 575 16.37 12.46 20.01
C LEU A 575 15.75 13.63 19.24
N LEU A 576 14.57 13.45 18.67
CA LEU A 576 13.88 14.43 17.85
C LEU A 576 13.34 15.62 18.65
N TYR A 577 12.79 15.35 19.84
CA TYR A 577 12.07 16.36 20.62
C TYR A 577 12.83 16.86 21.86
N GLU A 578 13.42 15.96 22.65
CA GLU A 578 14.04 16.32 23.94
C GLU A 578 15.54 16.59 23.82
N LYS A 579 16.24 15.75 23.05
CA LYS A 579 17.69 15.79 22.86
C LYS A 579 18.06 16.35 21.48
N ALA A 580 17.18 17.14 20.88
CA ALA A 580 17.31 17.71 19.54
C ALA A 580 18.58 18.57 19.35
N PHE A 581 19.19 19.05 20.44
CA PHE A 581 20.46 19.78 20.42
C PHE A 581 21.69 18.89 20.13
N LYS A 582 21.54 17.56 20.20
CA LYS A 582 22.62 16.59 19.93
C LYS A 582 22.81 16.29 18.43
N VAL A 583 21.89 16.73 17.58
CA VAL A 583 21.92 16.56 16.12
C VAL A 583 21.90 17.94 15.47
N ALA A 584 22.55 18.08 14.32
CA ALA A 584 22.49 19.31 13.54
C ALA A 584 21.03 19.63 13.18
N LYS A 585 20.61 20.87 13.48
CA LYS A 585 19.26 21.34 13.16
C LYS A 585 19.19 21.87 11.74
N GLY A 586 18.18 21.42 11.00
CA GLY A 586 17.83 21.95 9.69
C GLY A 586 17.08 23.28 9.77
N VAL A 587 16.95 23.95 8.63
CA VAL A 587 16.20 25.22 8.50
C VAL A 587 14.70 25.09 8.78
N CYS A 588 14.16 23.88 8.78
CA CYS A 588 12.75 23.57 9.07
C CYS A 588 12.48 23.33 10.57
N GLY A 589 13.50 23.35 11.42
CA GLY A 589 13.35 23.34 12.88
C GLY A 589 13.55 21.99 13.58
N ALA A 590 13.75 20.90 12.83
CA ALA A 590 14.15 19.58 13.35
C ALA A 590 15.49 19.13 12.76
N PHE A 591 15.66 17.87 12.36
CA PHE A 591 16.92 17.40 11.81
C PHE A 591 17.26 18.07 10.48
N ASP A 592 18.55 18.20 10.20
CA ASP A 592 19.00 18.52 8.85
C ASP A 592 18.69 17.38 7.86
N VAL A 593 18.71 17.70 6.57
CA VAL A 593 18.31 16.76 5.52
C VAL A 593 19.21 15.51 5.50
N PRO A 594 20.55 15.59 5.67
CA PRO A 594 21.40 14.41 5.77
C PRO A 594 21.04 13.49 6.93
N ALA A 595 20.78 14.01 8.13
CA ALA A 595 20.38 13.19 9.28
C ALA A 595 19.01 12.55 9.08
N ALA A 596 18.02 13.31 8.58
CA ALA A 596 16.71 12.78 8.24
C ALA A 596 16.80 11.67 7.19
N ARG A 597 17.66 11.83 6.17
CA ARG A 597 17.92 10.83 5.13
C ARG A 597 18.53 9.54 5.70
N PHE A 598 19.52 9.66 6.58
CA PHE A 598 20.13 8.50 7.24
C PHE A 598 19.10 7.67 8.00
N TYR A 599 18.32 8.30 8.89
CA TYR A 599 17.30 7.60 9.68
C TYR A 599 16.17 7.04 8.81
N THR A 600 15.72 7.79 7.81
CA THR A 600 14.73 7.29 6.83
C THR A 600 15.26 6.07 6.08
N ALA A 601 16.54 6.04 5.69
CA ALA A 601 17.14 4.91 4.99
C ALA A 601 17.18 3.63 5.84
N ASN A 602 17.43 3.74 7.16
CA ASN A 602 17.39 2.60 8.09
C ASN A 602 16.00 1.96 8.09
N VAL A 603 14.95 2.80 8.15
CA VAL A 603 13.55 2.35 8.13
C VAL A 603 13.15 1.79 6.77
N VAL A 604 13.56 2.42 5.66
CA VAL A 604 13.33 1.90 4.30
C VAL A 604 13.85 0.48 4.16
N GLU A 605 15.05 0.21 4.66
CA GLU A 605 15.65 -1.12 4.56
C GLU A 605 14.91 -2.16 5.43
N ALA A 606 14.53 -1.78 6.65
CA ALA A 606 13.72 -2.65 7.52
C ALA A 606 12.34 -2.96 6.89
N LEU A 607 11.64 -1.96 6.34
CA LEU A 607 10.37 -2.15 5.64
C LEU A 607 10.53 -3.00 4.38
N ARG A 608 11.62 -2.82 3.62
CA ARG A 608 11.95 -3.64 2.45
C ARG A 608 12.13 -5.12 2.83
N TYR A 609 12.73 -5.40 3.98
CA TYR A 609 12.84 -6.76 4.52
C TYR A 609 11.47 -7.32 4.91
N LEU A 610 10.68 -6.59 5.70
CA LEU A 610 9.34 -7.02 6.13
C LEU A 610 8.39 -7.25 4.95
N GLN A 611 8.50 -6.43 3.90
CA GLN A 611 7.68 -6.58 2.70
C GLN A 611 7.90 -7.94 2.01
N LYS A 612 9.15 -8.43 1.98
CA LYS A 612 9.53 -9.76 1.45
C LYS A 612 9.01 -10.88 2.32
N MET A 613 9.00 -10.68 3.64
CA MET A 613 8.39 -11.60 4.62
C MET A 613 6.86 -11.57 4.61
N THR A 614 6.24 -10.77 3.75
CA THR A 614 4.79 -10.54 3.70
C THR A 614 4.21 -9.96 4.99
N VAL A 615 4.99 -9.21 5.76
CA VAL A 615 4.57 -8.59 7.02
C VAL A 615 4.23 -7.12 6.81
N ALA A 616 3.10 -6.68 7.36
CA ALA A 616 2.78 -5.27 7.58
C ALA A 616 3.07 -4.93 9.06
N TYR A 617 3.81 -3.86 9.31
CA TYR A 617 4.27 -3.46 10.66
C TYR A 617 3.20 -2.68 11.45
N ARG A 618 2.53 -1.73 10.80
CA ARG A 618 1.32 -1.02 11.24
C ARG A 618 1.42 -0.10 12.48
N ASP A 619 2.61 0.10 13.04
CA ASP A 619 2.84 1.12 14.11
C ASP A 619 4.16 1.87 13.94
N LEU A 620 4.52 2.26 12.72
CA LEU A 620 5.73 3.06 12.47
C LEU A 620 5.57 4.46 13.05
N LYS A 621 6.45 4.81 13.98
CA LYS A 621 6.58 6.12 14.65
C LYS A 621 7.95 6.24 15.34
N PRO A 622 8.44 7.44 15.67
CA PRO A 622 9.73 7.64 16.32
C PRO A 622 9.90 6.91 17.66
N GLU A 623 8.82 6.66 18.39
CA GLU A 623 8.83 5.93 19.66
C GLU A 623 9.22 4.46 19.47
N ASN A 624 8.83 3.85 18.35
CA ASN A 624 9.13 2.46 18.03
C ASN A 624 10.44 2.28 17.22
N LEU A 625 11.27 3.32 17.17
CA LEU A 625 12.58 3.32 16.54
C LEU A 625 13.63 3.60 17.62
N VAL A 626 14.39 2.58 18.01
CA VAL A 626 15.41 2.69 19.08
C VAL A 626 16.80 2.77 18.45
N ILE A 627 17.66 3.61 18.99
CA ILE A 627 19.00 3.85 18.48
C ILE A 627 19.97 2.85 19.14
N ASP A 628 20.79 2.17 18.35
CA ASP A 628 21.84 1.27 18.85
C ASP A 628 23.12 2.01 19.25
N SER A 629 24.11 1.27 19.76
CA SER A 629 25.38 1.84 20.23
C SER A 629 26.20 2.53 19.14
N ALA A 630 25.97 2.20 17.87
CA ALA A 630 26.64 2.82 16.73
C ALA A 630 25.84 4.02 16.16
N GLY A 631 24.64 4.28 16.66
CA GLY A 631 23.77 5.35 16.19
C GLY A 631 22.77 4.94 15.09
N TYR A 632 22.65 3.65 14.79
CA TYR A 632 21.70 3.12 13.80
C TYR A 632 20.36 2.78 14.44
N LEU A 633 19.29 2.74 13.65
CA LEU A 633 17.96 2.41 14.16
C LEU A 633 17.71 0.90 14.21
N LYS A 634 16.92 0.52 15.21
CA LYS A 634 16.28 -0.78 15.37
C LYS A 634 14.77 -0.53 15.45
N MET A 635 14.00 -1.12 14.54
CA MET A 635 12.55 -1.22 14.70
C MET A 635 12.24 -2.18 15.83
N VAL A 636 11.46 -1.70 16.81
CA VAL A 636 11.01 -2.47 17.99
C VAL A 636 9.49 -2.60 17.99
N ASP A 637 8.92 -3.31 18.97
CA ASP A 637 7.46 -3.45 19.17
C ASP A 637 6.66 -3.93 17.95
N PHE A 638 6.52 -5.25 17.84
CA PHE A 638 5.79 -5.91 16.75
C PHE A 638 4.35 -6.28 17.16
N GLY A 639 3.81 -5.66 18.22
CA GLY A 639 2.49 -5.98 18.75
C GLY A 639 1.33 -5.74 17.77
N PHE A 640 1.52 -4.88 16.76
CA PHE A 640 0.57 -4.69 15.64
C PHE A 640 1.06 -5.28 14.33
N ALA A 641 2.21 -5.93 14.27
CA ALA A 641 2.66 -6.57 13.04
C ALA A 641 1.71 -7.72 12.66
N LYS A 642 1.51 -7.96 11.35
CA LYS A 642 0.67 -9.04 10.84
C LYS A 642 1.11 -9.49 9.46
N HIS A 643 1.07 -10.79 9.20
CA HIS A 643 1.22 -11.31 7.83
C HIS A 643 0.03 -10.87 6.97
N VAL A 644 0.31 -10.35 5.78
CA VAL A 644 -0.66 -10.00 4.76
C VAL A 644 -0.08 -10.38 3.39
N PRO A 645 -0.67 -11.37 2.69
CA PRO A 645 -1.91 -12.08 3.02
C PRO A 645 -1.78 -13.06 4.19
N TYR A 646 -2.91 -13.54 4.73
CA TYR A 646 -2.96 -14.54 5.81
C TYR A 646 -4.13 -15.51 5.66
N TYR A 647 -4.04 -16.69 6.28
CA TYR A 647 -5.12 -17.67 6.29
C TYR A 647 -5.94 -17.58 7.58
N ARG A 648 -7.27 -17.67 7.45
CA ARG A 648 -8.21 -17.81 8.57
C ARG A 648 -9.35 -18.73 8.15
N ASN A 649 -9.68 -19.73 8.96
CA ASN A 649 -10.74 -20.71 8.69
C ASN A 649 -10.64 -21.36 7.29
N GLY A 650 -9.42 -21.67 6.83
CA GLY A 650 -9.17 -22.27 5.51
C GLY A 650 -9.30 -21.31 4.31
N ALA A 651 -9.66 -20.04 4.53
CA ALA A 651 -9.73 -19.02 3.48
C ALA A 651 -8.52 -18.08 3.52
N LEU A 652 -8.04 -17.68 2.35
CA LEU A 652 -6.97 -16.69 2.18
C LEU A 652 -7.55 -15.28 2.22
N TYR A 653 -7.08 -14.48 3.17
CA TYR A 653 -7.41 -13.07 3.32
C TYR A 653 -6.25 -12.21 2.82
N GLU A 654 -6.52 -11.46 1.75
CA GLU A 654 -5.54 -10.60 1.09
C GLU A 654 -5.32 -9.26 1.80
N ARG A 655 -6.24 -8.91 2.72
CA ARG A 655 -6.25 -7.66 3.48
C ARG A 655 -6.67 -7.92 4.91
N SER A 656 -6.22 -7.07 5.81
CA SER A 656 -6.66 -7.02 7.21
C SER A 656 -7.67 -5.89 7.40
N PHE A 657 -8.63 -6.05 8.32
CA PHE A 657 -9.62 -5.02 8.65
C PHE A 657 -9.51 -4.52 10.10
N THR A 658 -8.50 -4.96 10.87
CA THR A 658 -8.21 -4.43 12.21
C THR A 658 -7.77 -2.96 12.13
N LEU A 659 -8.47 -2.05 12.80
CA LEU A 659 -7.98 -0.68 12.91
C LEU A 659 -6.96 -0.63 14.04
N CYS A 660 -5.69 -0.41 13.70
CA CYS A 660 -4.62 -0.29 14.68
C CYS A 660 -3.56 0.73 14.26
N GLY A 661 -2.84 1.26 15.26
CA GLY A 661 -1.72 2.18 15.06
C GLY A 661 -1.97 3.55 15.69
N THR A 662 -0.99 4.43 15.55
CA THR A 662 -1.02 5.76 16.17
C THR A 662 -1.74 6.77 15.26
N PRO A 663 -2.71 7.57 15.76
CA PRO A 663 -3.64 8.33 14.92
C PRO A 663 -3.00 9.17 13.80
N GLU A 664 -1.89 9.85 14.07
CA GLU A 664 -1.21 10.74 13.12
C GLU A 664 -0.45 10.00 12.00
N TYR A 665 -0.22 8.71 12.20
CA TYR A 665 0.49 7.82 11.28
C TYR A 665 -0.46 6.89 10.50
N LEU A 666 -1.76 6.93 10.80
CA LEU A 666 -2.74 6.09 10.14
C LEU A 666 -2.93 6.50 8.68
N ALA A 667 -2.93 5.50 7.80
CA ALA A 667 -3.24 5.69 6.39
C ALA A 667 -4.76 5.87 6.17
N PRO A 668 -5.20 6.56 5.10
CA PRO A 668 -6.62 6.79 4.83
C PRO A 668 -7.45 5.50 4.76
N GLU A 669 -6.90 4.43 4.17
CA GLU A 669 -7.58 3.14 4.03
C GLU A 669 -7.82 2.41 5.37
N LEU A 670 -7.00 2.69 6.39
CA LEU A 670 -7.21 2.22 7.76
C LEU A 670 -8.38 2.97 8.41
N VAL A 671 -8.39 4.31 8.29
CA VAL A 671 -9.45 5.17 8.82
C VAL A 671 -10.80 4.84 8.19
N LEU A 672 -10.86 4.60 6.87
CA LEU A 672 -12.10 4.24 6.17
C LEU A 672 -12.51 2.77 6.34
N ASN A 673 -11.70 1.93 7.01
CA ASN A 673 -11.97 0.50 7.17
C ASN A 673 -12.23 -0.25 5.84
N LYS A 674 -11.59 0.17 4.72
CA LYS A 674 -11.72 -0.46 3.38
C LYS A 674 -10.79 -1.67 3.17
N GLY A 675 -10.19 -2.16 4.27
CA GLY A 675 -9.17 -3.19 4.28
C GLY A 675 -7.79 -2.64 3.89
N HIS A 676 -6.76 -3.11 4.57
CA HIS A 676 -5.38 -2.64 4.39
C HIS A 676 -4.39 -3.79 4.26
N GLY A 677 -3.23 -3.47 3.70
CA GLY A 677 -2.06 -4.35 3.64
C GLY A 677 -0.78 -3.56 3.91
N LYS A 678 0.34 -4.03 3.39
CA LYS A 678 1.70 -3.47 3.65
C LYS A 678 1.87 -1.99 3.26
N ALA A 679 1.01 -1.47 2.37
CA ALA A 679 1.07 -0.08 1.90
C ALA A 679 0.89 0.97 3.01
N VAL A 680 0.27 0.60 4.15
CA VAL A 680 0.10 1.51 5.30
C VAL A 680 1.45 1.92 5.91
N ASP A 681 2.45 1.04 5.84
CA ASP A 681 3.80 1.34 6.35
C ASP A 681 4.52 2.36 5.46
N HIS A 682 4.22 2.38 4.15
CA HIS A 682 4.74 3.39 3.24
C HIS A 682 4.14 4.78 3.53
N TRP A 683 2.85 4.84 3.89
CA TRP A 683 2.22 6.10 4.33
C TRP A 683 2.86 6.61 5.63
N ALA A 684 3.03 5.72 6.61
CA ALA A 684 3.67 6.05 7.88
C ALA A 684 5.13 6.50 7.68
N LEU A 685 5.86 5.94 6.71
CA LEU A 685 7.19 6.40 6.32
C LEU A 685 7.16 7.85 5.79
N GLY A 686 6.13 8.22 5.03
CA GLY A 686 5.92 9.60 4.57
C GLY A 686 5.68 10.56 5.73
N CYS A 687 4.88 10.14 6.72
CA CYS A 687 4.66 10.89 7.96
C CYS A 687 5.97 11.05 8.76
N LEU A 688 6.74 9.97 8.90
CA LEU A 688 8.02 9.96 9.60
C LEU A 688 9.04 10.91 8.93
N LEU A 689 9.25 10.80 7.62
CA LEU A 689 10.21 11.67 6.91
C LEU A 689 9.83 13.14 7.03
N TYR A 690 8.53 13.46 6.93
CA TYR A 690 8.05 14.82 7.16
C TYR A 690 8.36 15.27 8.58
N GLU A 691 8.09 14.44 9.59
CA GLU A 691 8.31 14.76 11.00
C GLU A 691 9.79 14.96 11.35
N LEU A 692 10.67 14.12 10.80
CA LEU A 692 12.12 14.23 11.01
C LEU A 692 12.67 15.59 10.54
N ILE A 693 12.09 16.17 9.49
CA ILE A 693 12.53 17.46 8.92
C ILE A 693 11.78 18.65 9.53
N ALA A 694 10.47 18.54 9.72
CA ALA A 694 9.60 19.64 10.17
C ALA A 694 9.38 19.70 11.69
N GLY A 695 9.69 18.63 12.43
CA GLY A 695 9.47 18.52 13.87
C GLY A 695 7.99 18.43 14.28
N ARG A 696 7.12 18.03 13.36
CA ARG A 696 5.68 17.82 13.55
C ARG A 696 5.14 16.88 12.48
N THR A 697 4.03 16.19 12.74
CA THR A 697 3.42 15.30 11.74
C THR A 697 2.70 16.11 10.65
N PRO A 698 2.51 15.57 9.42
CA PRO A 698 1.88 16.32 8.33
C PRO A 698 0.40 16.64 8.58
N PHE A 699 -0.28 15.85 9.42
CA PHE A 699 -1.72 15.99 9.73
C PHE A 699 -1.99 16.34 11.19
N GLN A 700 -0.98 16.84 11.91
CA GLN A 700 -1.09 17.19 13.32
C GLN A 700 -2.28 18.13 13.58
N HIS A 701 -2.98 17.88 14.68
CA HIS A 701 -4.00 18.76 15.26
C HIS A 701 -4.23 18.37 16.72
N ASN A 702 -4.82 19.22 17.57
CA ASN A 702 -5.12 18.86 18.96
C ASN A 702 -6.30 17.89 19.08
N ASP A 703 -7.38 18.17 18.33
CA ASP A 703 -8.54 17.29 18.18
C ASP A 703 -8.26 16.16 17.18
N GLN A 704 -8.44 14.92 17.64
CA GLN A 704 -8.26 13.71 16.84
C GLN A 704 -9.23 13.59 15.67
N ASN A 705 -10.45 14.12 15.79
CA ASN A 705 -11.41 14.18 14.68
C ASN A 705 -10.83 14.92 13.47
N LYS A 706 -10.18 16.06 13.75
CA LYS A 706 -9.53 16.87 12.72
C LYS A 706 -8.29 16.21 12.14
N ILE A 707 -7.59 15.35 12.90
CA ILE A 707 -6.49 14.55 12.37
C ILE A 707 -7.03 13.60 11.29
N PHE A 708 -8.12 12.88 11.57
CA PHE A 708 -8.73 11.98 10.59
C PHE A 708 -9.31 12.71 9.39
N GLU A 709 -10.00 13.84 9.60
CA GLU A 709 -10.47 14.70 8.52
C GLU A 709 -9.32 15.11 7.59
N LYS A 710 -8.19 15.57 8.16
CA LYS A 710 -6.99 15.94 7.40
C LYS A 710 -6.37 14.75 6.66
N ILE A 711 -6.30 13.57 7.30
CA ILE A 711 -5.78 12.33 6.66
C ILE A 711 -6.63 11.95 5.45
N LEU A 712 -7.97 11.99 5.57
CA LEU A 712 -8.88 11.60 4.49
C LEU A 712 -8.89 12.60 3.32
N GLN A 713 -8.64 13.88 3.60
CA GLN A 713 -8.42 14.91 2.58
C GLN A 713 -7.02 14.82 1.95
N GLY A 714 -6.10 14.07 2.57
CA GLY A 714 -4.81 13.66 2.03
C GLY A 714 -3.93 14.84 1.62
N ARG A 715 -3.37 14.76 0.41
CA ARG A 715 -2.39 15.72 -0.13
C ARG A 715 -2.83 17.19 -0.06
N ALA A 716 -4.12 17.47 -0.14
CA ALA A 716 -4.65 18.84 -0.07
C ALA A 716 -4.40 19.52 1.29
N MET A 717 -4.25 18.74 2.36
CA MET A 717 -4.03 19.24 3.72
C MET A 717 -2.55 19.26 4.14
N VAL A 718 -1.64 18.70 3.34
CA VAL A 718 -0.21 18.66 3.65
C VAL A 718 0.43 20.02 3.35
N LYS A 719 0.87 20.73 4.40
CA LYS A 719 1.56 22.03 4.29
C LYS A 719 3.03 21.90 4.62
N PHE A 720 3.91 22.34 3.73
CA PHE A 720 5.36 22.28 3.95
C PHE A 720 5.89 23.61 4.52
N PRO A 721 6.81 23.58 5.50
CA PRO A 721 7.58 24.77 5.89
C PRO A 721 8.32 25.40 4.70
N PRO A 722 8.59 26.72 4.74
CA PRO A 722 9.48 27.35 3.77
C PRO A 722 10.85 26.68 3.76
N LYS A 723 11.46 26.52 2.59
CA LYS A 723 12.78 25.89 2.39
C LYS A 723 12.83 24.38 2.72
N PHE A 724 11.69 23.70 2.76
CA PHE A 724 11.68 22.24 2.79
C PHE A 724 12.38 21.68 1.55
N ASP A 725 13.22 20.65 1.74
CA ASP A 725 14.04 20.06 0.69
C ASP A 725 13.16 19.56 -0.49
N PRO A 726 13.44 19.95 -1.75
CA PRO A 726 12.59 19.59 -2.89
C PRO A 726 12.46 18.08 -3.12
N ASP A 727 13.56 17.33 -2.98
CA ASP A 727 13.55 15.87 -3.19
C ASP A 727 12.82 15.16 -2.04
N ALA A 728 12.99 15.63 -0.80
CA ALA A 728 12.24 15.13 0.34
C ALA A 728 10.75 15.43 0.22
N LYS A 729 10.39 16.63 -0.23
CA LYS A 729 8.99 17.02 -0.47
C LYS A 729 8.33 16.11 -1.50
N ASP A 730 9.02 15.87 -2.62
CA ASP A 730 8.54 14.96 -3.67
C ASP A 730 8.36 13.53 -3.14
N LEU A 731 9.32 13.02 -2.36
CA LEU A 731 9.20 11.69 -1.74
C LEU A 731 8.03 11.61 -0.76
N VAL A 732 7.88 12.59 0.14
CA VAL A 732 6.75 12.66 1.08
C VAL A 732 5.43 12.67 0.33
N MET A 733 5.28 13.47 -0.73
CA MET A 733 4.04 13.53 -1.50
C MET A 733 3.71 12.19 -2.19
N LYS A 734 4.73 11.48 -2.69
CA LYS A 734 4.56 10.14 -3.29
C LYS A 734 4.24 9.05 -2.26
N LEU A 735 4.76 9.16 -1.04
CA LEU A 735 4.43 8.27 0.09
C LEU A 735 3.04 8.57 0.67
N LEU A 736 2.63 9.83 0.69
CA LEU A 736 1.29 10.29 1.10
C LEU A 736 0.29 10.27 -0.08
N GLU A 737 0.41 9.28 -0.97
CA GLU A 737 -0.62 8.95 -1.97
C GLU A 737 -1.80 8.27 -1.29
N THR A 738 -3.02 8.77 -1.49
CA THR A 738 -4.21 8.23 -0.82
C THR A 738 -4.61 6.88 -1.39
N ASN A 739 -4.38 6.65 -2.69
CA ASN A 739 -4.56 5.33 -3.28
C ASN A 739 -3.35 4.41 -2.95
N PRO A 740 -3.51 3.37 -2.12
CA PRO A 740 -2.40 2.52 -1.69
C PRO A 740 -1.70 1.78 -2.84
N ALA A 741 -2.37 1.58 -3.98
CA ALA A 741 -1.77 0.93 -5.15
C ALA A 741 -0.80 1.86 -5.91
N LEU A 742 -1.06 3.16 -5.93
CA LEU A 742 -0.24 4.17 -6.61
C LEU A 742 0.86 4.77 -5.70
N ARG A 743 0.85 4.39 -4.42
CA ARG A 743 1.81 4.84 -3.40
C ARG A 743 3.21 4.27 -3.69
N ILE A 744 4.24 5.12 -3.69
CA ILE A 744 5.63 4.64 -3.86
C ILE A 744 5.97 3.65 -2.74
N GLY A 745 6.65 2.54 -3.07
CA GLY A 745 6.77 1.37 -2.19
C GLY A 745 5.79 0.24 -2.54
N SER A 746 4.64 0.57 -3.14
CA SER A 746 3.62 -0.39 -3.61
C SER A 746 3.62 -0.62 -5.11
N LEU A 747 4.40 0.17 -5.85
CA LEU A 747 4.54 0.15 -7.32
C LEU A 747 5.24 -1.14 -7.80
N ALA A 748 5.54 -1.23 -9.09
CA ALA A 748 6.16 -2.40 -9.70
C ALA A 748 7.50 -2.79 -9.04
N GLY A 749 8.34 -1.81 -8.68
CA GLY A 749 9.60 -2.03 -7.98
C GLY A 749 9.48 -2.20 -6.47
N GLY A 750 8.27 -2.06 -5.90
CA GLY A 750 8.06 -2.13 -4.46
C GLY A 750 8.88 -1.08 -3.70
N MET A 751 9.49 -1.45 -2.57
CA MET A 751 10.40 -0.56 -1.83
C MET A 751 11.67 -0.17 -2.60
N GLN A 752 12.03 -0.88 -3.68
CA GLN A 752 13.16 -0.47 -4.52
C GLN A 752 12.90 0.87 -5.21
N ASP A 753 11.64 1.22 -5.49
CA ASP A 753 11.29 2.53 -6.05
C ASP A 753 11.59 3.66 -5.06
N VAL A 754 11.46 3.41 -3.75
CA VAL A 754 11.85 4.37 -2.70
C VAL A 754 13.37 4.51 -2.65
N VAL A 755 14.10 3.40 -2.72
CA VAL A 755 15.58 3.37 -2.76
C VAL A 755 16.13 4.16 -3.96
N ASN A 756 15.47 4.06 -5.11
CA ASN A 756 15.86 4.72 -6.36
C ASN A 756 15.37 6.19 -6.47
N HIS A 757 14.67 6.69 -5.47
CA HIS A 757 14.13 8.05 -5.49
C HIS A 757 15.27 9.11 -5.53
N PRO A 758 15.08 10.26 -6.21
CA PRO A 758 16.02 11.41 -6.19
C PRO A 758 16.51 11.79 -4.79
N PHE A 759 15.64 11.67 -3.77
CA PHE A 759 15.98 11.87 -2.36
C PHE A 759 17.09 10.95 -1.83
N PHE A 760 17.46 9.88 -2.51
CA PHE A 760 18.64 9.08 -2.16
C PHE A 760 19.69 9.14 -3.27
N THR A 761 19.26 9.10 -4.54
CA THR A 761 20.17 9.02 -5.69
C THR A 761 20.89 10.35 -5.96
N ASN A 762 20.24 11.51 -5.85
CA ASN A 762 20.88 12.81 -6.10
C ASN A 762 21.99 13.13 -5.09
N ALA A 763 21.85 12.69 -3.83
CA ALA A 763 22.95 12.80 -2.86
C ALA A 763 23.89 11.59 -2.83
N LYS A 764 23.74 10.66 -3.77
CA LYS A 764 24.60 9.48 -3.90
C LYS A 764 24.68 8.68 -2.59
N PHE A 765 23.52 8.44 -1.97
CA PHE A 765 23.45 7.76 -0.68
C PHE A 765 23.99 6.33 -0.78
N ASP A 766 24.97 5.98 0.06
CA ASP A 766 25.59 4.67 0.08
C ASP A 766 24.81 3.67 0.95
N TRP A 767 23.87 2.97 0.31
CA TRP A 767 23.06 1.93 0.94
C TRP A 767 23.91 0.77 1.48
N ALA A 768 24.99 0.38 0.79
CA ALA A 768 25.81 -0.74 1.18
C ALA A 768 26.61 -0.44 2.46
N ALA A 769 27.20 0.76 2.55
CA ALA A 769 27.86 1.23 3.76
C ALA A 769 26.88 1.38 4.93
N MET A 770 25.66 1.84 4.67
CA MET A 770 24.61 1.95 5.69
C MET A 770 24.22 0.57 6.24
N VAL A 771 23.92 -0.41 5.38
CA VAL A 771 23.57 -1.79 5.79
C VAL A 771 24.72 -2.47 6.54
N LYS A 772 25.97 -2.27 6.09
CA LYS A 772 27.17 -2.80 6.76
C LYS A 772 27.54 -2.02 8.04
N LYS A 773 26.79 -0.98 8.39
CA LYS A 773 27.04 -0.08 9.52
C LYS A 773 28.41 0.59 9.51
N THR A 774 28.98 0.84 8.33
CA THR A 774 30.29 1.52 8.16
C THR A 774 30.13 3.02 7.91
N MET A 775 28.92 3.50 7.63
CA MET A 775 28.63 4.92 7.52
C MET A 775 28.64 5.59 8.91
N LYS A 776 29.10 6.84 8.99
CA LYS A 776 29.04 7.60 10.25
C LYS A 776 27.60 8.01 10.54
N ALA A 777 27.06 7.60 11.70
CA ALA A 777 25.73 8.00 12.13
C ALA A 777 25.67 9.50 12.50
N PRO A 778 24.52 10.18 12.33
CA PRO A 778 24.34 11.58 12.73
C PRO A 778 24.48 11.81 14.24
N TYR A 779 24.13 10.79 15.03
CA TYR A 779 24.25 10.79 16.48
C TYR A 779 24.79 9.43 16.92
N THR A 780 25.82 9.44 17.75
CA THR A 780 26.31 8.25 18.45
C THR A 780 26.03 8.44 19.94
N PRO A 781 25.26 7.54 20.58
CA PRO A 781 24.97 7.65 22.00
C PRO A 781 26.25 7.45 22.83
N ALA A 782 26.37 8.22 23.91
CA ALA A 782 27.41 7.97 24.91
C ALA A 782 26.95 6.76 25.75
N ILE A 783 27.70 5.66 25.66
CA ILE A 783 27.45 4.41 26.39
C ILE A 783 28.70 4.12 27.21
N LYS A 784 28.54 3.99 28.53
CA LYS A 784 29.64 3.75 29.47
C LYS A 784 30.15 2.31 29.40
N ASP A 785 29.23 1.36 29.38
CA ASP A 785 29.50 -0.08 29.37
C ASP A 785 28.30 -0.87 28.80
N ALA A 786 28.47 -2.19 28.66
CA ALA A 786 27.46 -3.09 28.08
C ALA A 786 26.14 -3.17 28.89
N PHE A 787 26.11 -2.70 30.13
CA PHE A 787 24.94 -2.69 31.00
C PHE A 787 24.43 -1.27 31.28
N ASP A 788 25.00 -0.26 30.62
CA ASP A 788 24.61 1.13 30.78
C ASP A 788 23.14 1.32 30.44
N ALA A 789 22.43 1.96 31.37
CA ALA A 789 21.03 2.32 31.22
C ALA A 789 20.79 3.83 31.30
N GLY A 790 21.84 4.65 31.12
CA GLY A 790 21.75 6.11 31.22
C GLY A 790 20.86 6.79 30.17
N ASN A 791 20.45 6.06 29.12
CA ASN A 791 19.50 6.54 28.12
C ASN A 791 18.07 5.98 28.30
N PHE A 792 17.81 5.22 29.36
CA PHE A 792 16.47 4.74 29.74
C PHE A 792 15.96 5.49 30.97
N ASP A 793 14.65 5.56 31.12
CA ASP A 793 14.04 6.10 32.33
C ASP A 793 14.29 5.20 33.54
N ALA A 794 14.24 5.79 34.74
CA ALA A 794 14.34 5.05 35.99
C ALA A 794 12.98 4.47 36.37
N TYR A 795 12.89 3.14 36.45
CA TYR A 795 11.69 2.43 36.89
C TYR A 795 11.92 1.77 38.25
N PRO A 796 10.90 1.73 39.12
CA PRO A 796 10.99 1.00 40.38
C PRO A 796 11.09 -0.52 40.13
N GLU A 797 11.90 -1.21 40.93
CA GLU A 797 11.94 -2.66 40.94
C GLU A 797 10.73 -3.19 41.72
N ASP A 798 9.82 -3.89 41.04
CA ASP A 798 8.69 -4.58 41.67
C ASP A 798 8.77 -6.11 41.47
N THR A 799 8.76 -6.88 42.55
CA THR A 799 8.89 -8.33 42.53
C THR A 799 7.56 -9.07 42.62
N LYS A 800 6.43 -8.36 42.72
CA LYS A 800 5.12 -8.99 42.89
C LYS A 800 4.60 -9.53 41.56
N ILE A 801 4.66 -10.84 41.40
CA ILE A 801 4.11 -11.55 40.25
C ILE A 801 2.75 -12.14 40.63
N ARG A 802 1.69 -11.76 39.91
CA ARG A 802 0.35 -12.33 40.11
C ARG A 802 0.35 -13.80 39.71
N GLN A 803 -0.16 -14.66 40.59
CA GLN A 803 -0.30 -16.08 40.30
C GLN A 803 -1.29 -16.30 39.16
N PHE A 804 -0.93 -17.17 38.21
CA PHE A 804 -1.81 -17.60 37.14
C PHE A 804 -2.39 -18.98 37.46
N THR A 805 -3.73 -19.09 37.39
CA THR A 805 -4.48 -20.32 37.72
C THR A 805 -5.30 -20.83 36.53
N GLY A 806 -5.06 -20.32 35.32
CA GLY A 806 -5.77 -20.72 34.10
C GLY A 806 -5.16 -21.93 33.40
N SER A 807 -5.85 -22.45 32.39
CA SER A 807 -5.30 -23.47 31.48
C SER A 807 -4.16 -22.89 30.64
N ASP A 808 -3.20 -23.74 30.24
CA ASP A 808 -2.03 -23.29 29.50
C ASP A 808 -2.38 -22.96 28.05
N THR A 809 -2.81 -21.72 27.81
CA THR A 809 -3.11 -21.17 26.49
C THR A 809 -1.87 -20.70 25.73
N PHE A 810 -0.67 -20.97 26.25
CA PHE A 810 0.61 -20.49 25.71
C PHE A 810 1.53 -21.65 25.28
N GLU A 811 0.95 -22.80 24.96
CA GLU A 811 1.67 -23.95 24.42
C GLU A 811 2.46 -23.55 23.15
N GLY A 812 3.76 -23.89 23.11
CA GLY A 812 4.67 -23.50 22.03
C GLY A 812 5.34 -22.12 22.17
N PHE A 813 5.13 -21.42 23.30
CA PHE A 813 5.87 -20.20 23.63
C PHE A 813 7.34 -20.46 23.91
#